data_AF-A0A9D8NG94-F1
#
_entry.id   AF-A0A9D8NG94-F1
#
_cell.length_a   1.000
_cell.length_b   1.000
_cell.length_c   1.000
_cell.angle_alpha   90.00
_cell.angle_beta   90.00
_cell.angle_gamma   90.00
#
_symmetry.space_group_name_H-M   'P 1'
#
loop_
_entity.id
_entity.type
_entity.pdbx_description
1 polymer ?
#
loop_
_entity_poly.entity_id
_entity_poly.type
_entity_poly.pdbx_seq_one_letter_code
_entity_poly.pdbx_strand_id
1 'polypeptide(L)'
;MELLKTILSSCQMLFVAFFLLFINQKASALTIINEEGWLETAYATWQPVEDATKYEVFYTGEGINLQLVDECLVRQYADYYRVDVPGLKAGSYTLTVKALNSDGKVLSEATTQPLTVKAHNREGYAFTEGYVPGGYNLDGTVKNGAKILYVSAQTVNTITCNVSDGKKEMEYTGLSNILQAFGKGKDKTPLIIRVIGTIRKEQIDGLKDDIYINFEGKNNTDCMCEHVTFEGIGNDATLYGYGINLKRTKGIEIRNIGIMLCGDDAISMDTDNYHNWVHNCDFFYGSPGKDADQVKGDGCIDMKYRSTLTTISYNHFFDNGKVMGCGGATKEETNLLITFHHNWFDHCDSRTPRLNHTTAHIYNNYYDGMSVYGIGCTEVSNAFIECNYFRNVQRPMMIAGQGTDRIYASEPDKGTFSGQPGGMSKAYNNKVDVTTVELRLQYQDTDAEQFDAWLVTARNEKVPETVHAYKGGHVYDNFDTADDMYSSTPDDPERVADIVTVWAGRTDGGDFHWAFDNSVDDKSHDVNTELKAAITSYKSSLVKIQGETATGGNDPDPNPDPDPTPTEVTQGGYIVDLINNPNSGFTIEGSTSNSKGTVTIGETTYNTCLKMGSSASVSFTISEPMVLTLYFAGSENKRISITNVGEKTIPADNIVTCTLPEAGAYTIKRTNGESYLFYIALSPVTSTGITNVSNNTHHLSPDTHHPIYNLAGQRVGKGYKGIAIINGKKIVIR
;
A
#
# COMPACT_ATOMS: atom_id res chain seq x y z
N MET A 1 52.20 -26.94 -56.86
CA MET A 1 51.76 -25.53 -56.79
C MET A 1 50.30 -25.41 -56.35
N GLU A 2 49.40 -26.29 -56.79
CA GLU A 2 48.00 -26.33 -56.33
C GLU A 2 47.82 -26.74 -54.85
N LEU A 3 48.66 -27.65 -54.34
CA LEU A 3 48.61 -28.05 -52.93
C LEU A 3 48.90 -26.88 -51.97
N LEU A 4 49.80 -25.97 -52.35
CA LEU A 4 50.19 -24.80 -51.55
C LEU A 4 49.08 -23.73 -51.53
N LYS A 5 48.33 -23.57 -52.63
CA LYS A 5 47.16 -22.68 -52.71
C LYS A 5 46.00 -23.18 -51.85
N THR A 6 45.81 -24.50 -51.78
CA THR A 6 44.74 -25.12 -51.00
C THR A 6 45.00 -24.99 -49.50
N ILE A 7 46.25 -25.13 -49.05
CA ILE A 7 46.63 -24.95 -47.64
C ILE A 7 46.53 -23.47 -47.22
N LEU A 8 46.96 -22.52 -48.06
CA LEU A 8 46.84 -21.08 -47.75
C LEU A 8 45.38 -20.62 -47.65
N SER A 9 44.51 -21.12 -48.54
CA SER A 9 43.07 -20.82 -48.51
C SER A 9 42.38 -21.42 -47.27
N SER A 10 42.85 -22.57 -46.80
CA SER A 10 42.30 -23.24 -45.61
C SER A 10 42.74 -22.54 -44.32
N CYS A 11 43.99 -22.06 -44.26
CA CYS A 11 44.48 -21.27 -43.12
C CYS A 11 43.85 -19.87 -43.06
N GLN A 12 43.59 -19.21 -44.19
CA GLN A 12 42.86 -17.93 -44.21
C GLN A 12 41.38 -18.10 -43.79
N MET A 13 40.71 -19.20 -44.18
CA MET A 13 39.36 -19.48 -43.70
C MET A 13 39.32 -19.84 -42.22
N LEU A 14 40.32 -20.56 -41.68
CA LEU A 14 40.39 -20.83 -40.24
C LEU A 14 40.70 -19.55 -39.42
N PHE A 15 41.54 -18.66 -39.94
CA PHE A 15 41.86 -17.39 -39.27
C PHE A 15 40.67 -16.41 -39.32
N VAL A 16 39.92 -16.38 -40.42
CA VAL A 16 38.68 -15.58 -40.55
C VAL A 16 37.56 -16.19 -39.69
N ALA A 17 37.45 -17.52 -39.59
CA ALA A 17 36.50 -18.16 -38.67
C ALA A 17 36.84 -17.90 -37.19
N PHE A 18 38.13 -17.89 -36.81
CA PHE A 18 38.56 -17.51 -35.45
C PHE A 18 38.38 -16.01 -35.17
N PHE A 19 38.52 -15.13 -36.17
CA PHE A 19 38.26 -13.68 -36.02
C PHE A 19 36.75 -13.35 -36.04
N LEU A 20 35.93 -14.18 -36.70
CA LEU A 20 34.46 -14.09 -36.68
C LEU A 20 33.84 -14.69 -35.40
N LEU A 21 34.57 -15.55 -34.67
CA LEU A 21 34.21 -16.02 -33.32
C LEU A 21 34.41 -14.94 -32.23
N PHE A 22 35.03 -13.81 -32.57
CA PHE A 22 35.07 -12.60 -31.75
C PHE A 22 34.08 -11.52 -32.21
N ILE A 23 33.10 -11.87 -33.06
CA ILE A 23 31.96 -11.00 -33.32
C ILE A 23 31.11 -10.95 -32.06
N ASN A 24 31.23 -9.82 -31.34
CA ASN A 24 30.21 -9.21 -30.49
C ASN A 24 29.22 -10.22 -29.89
N GLN A 25 29.59 -10.86 -28.77
CA GLN A 25 28.60 -11.00 -27.73
C GLN A 25 28.16 -9.57 -27.39
N LYS A 26 27.07 -9.10 -28.03
CA LYS A 26 26.33 -7.97 -27.48
C LYS A 26 25.94 -8.42 -26.08
N ALA A 27 26.53 -7.78 -25.06
CA ALA A 27 25.97 -7.83 -23.73
C ALA A 27 24.46 -7.58 -23.86
N SER A 28 23.65 -8.39 -23.16
CA SER A 28 22.21 -8.17 -23.13
C SER A 28 21.96 -6.71 -22.79
N ALA A 29 21.16 -6.02 -23.60
CA ALA A 29 20.81 -4.63 -23.30
C ALA A 29 20.11 -4.60 -21.92
N LEU A 30 20.50 -3.63 -21.09
CA LEU A 30 19.85 -3.36 -19.81
C LEU A 30 18.35 -3.27 -20.06
N THR A 31 17.60 -4.09 -19.32
CA THR A 31 16.15 -4.22 -19.50
C THR A 31 15.48 -3.72 -18.23
N ILE A 32 14.75 -2.61 -18.36
CA ILE A 32 13.85 -2.11 -17.33
C ILE A 32 12.65 -3.06 -17.27
N ILE A 33 12.28 -3.49 -16.06
CA ILE A 33 11.21 -4.45 -15.80
C ILE A 33 9.92 -3.69 -15.45
N ASN A 34 9.99 -2.81 -14.44
CA ASN A 34 8.89 -1.95 -14.01
C ASN A 34 9.39 -0.51 -13.88
N GLU A 35 8.52 0.46 -14.12
CA GLU A 35 8.81 1.89 -14.01
C GLU A 35 7.52 2.67 -13.77
N GLU A 36 7.49 3.55 -12.78
CA GLU A 36 6.31 4.35 -12.48
C GLU A 36 6.65 5.65 -11.74
N GLY A 37 5.82 6.67 -11.96
CA GLY A 37 5.79 7.87 -11.13
C GLY A 37 4.69 7.74 -10.08
N TRP A 38 5.01 8.06 -8.83
CA TRP A 38 4.15 7.90 -7.66
C TRP A 38 3.88 9.26 -7.00
N LEU A 39 3.53 9.26 -5.71
CA LEU A 39 3.47 10.45 -4.87
C LEU A 39 4.90 10.92 -4.53
N GLU A 40 5.28 12.04 -5.12
CA GLU A 40 6.57 12.75 -4.94
C GLU A 40 7.83 11.90 -5.12
N THR A 41 7.66 10.78 -5.81
CA THR A 41 8.66 9.75 -6.01
C THR A 41 8.52 9.18 -7.41
N ALA A 42 9.61 8.74 -8.02
CA ALA A 42 9.59 7.89 -9.20
C ALA A 42 10.50 6.70 -8.97
N TYR A 43 10.12 5.53 -9.48
CA TYR A 43 10.92 4.31 -9.32
C TYR A 43 11.10 3.56 -10.64
N ALA A 44 12.15 2.75 -10.69
CA ALA A 44 12.36 1.78 -11.76
C ALA A 44 13.04 0.53 -11.20
N THR A 45 12.73 -0.62 -11.79
CA THR A 45 13.41 -1.89 -11.57
C THR A 45 14.02 -2.42 -12.85
N TRP A 46 15.13 -3.14 -12.77
CA TRP A 46 15.80 -3.69 -13.96
C TRP A 46 16.52 -5.01 -13.68
N GLN A 47 16.70 -5.79 -14.74
CA GLN A 47 17.45 -7.05 -14.69
C GLN A 47 18.95 -6.79 -14.46
N PRO A 48 19.65 -7.63 -13.68
CA PRO A 48 21.09 -7.56 -13.54
C PRO A 48 21.80 -7.65 -14.90
N VAL A 49 22.79 -6.79 -15.13
CA VAL A 49 23.65 -6.82 -16.31
C VAL A 49 24.92 -7.61 -15.97
N GLU A 50 25.26 -8.58 -16.82
CA GLU A 50 26.50 -9.37 -16.71
C GLU A 50 27.72 -8.45 -16.63
N ASP A 51 28.69 -8.80 -15.77
CA ASP A 51 29.90 -8.03 -15.46
C ASP A 51 29.69 -6.64 -14.82
N ALA A 52 28.45 -6.21 -14.59
CA ALA A 52 28.18 -4.95 -13.90
C ALA A 52 28.49 -5.07 -12.40
N THR A 53 29.27 -4.13 -11.88
CA THR A 53 29.61 -4.02 -10.46
C THR A 53 28.94 -2.82 -9.77
N LYS A 54 28.41 -1.88 -10.56
CA LYS A 54 27.76 -0.66 -10.11
C LYS A 54 26.71 -0.20 -11.13
N TYR A 55 25.68 0.48 -10.65
CA TYR A 55 24.73 1.21 -11.48
C TYR A 55 24.73 2.70 -11.12
N GLU A 56 24.74 3.55 -12.13
CA GLU A 56 24.47 4.98 -11.97
C GLU A 56 23.10 5.28 -12.53
N VAL A 57 22.26 5.93 -11.73
CA VAL A 57 20.91 6.34 -12.15
C VAL A 57 20.86 7.86 -12.20
N PHE A 58 20.34 8.40 -13.30
CA PHE A 58 20.12 9.82 -13.48
C PHE A 58 18.63 10.10 -13.65
N TYR A 59 18.14 11.22 -13.15
CA TYR A 59 16.78 11.68 -13.44
C TYR A 59 16.78 13.02 -14.17
N THR A 60 15.81 13.19 -15.06
CA THR A 60 15.57 14.40 -15.87
C THR A 60 14.08 14.69 -15.86
N GLY A 61 13.70 15.95 -15.77
CA GLY A 61 12.29 16.36 -15.70
C GLY A 61 12.13 17.66 -14.94
N GLU A 62 11.08 18.42 -15.25
CA GLU A 62 10.71 19.61 -14.47
C GLU A 62 11.80 20.69 -14.27
N GLY A 63 12.67 20.85 -15.28
CA GLY A 63 13.80 21.78 -15.26
C GLY A 63 15.12 21.19 -14.73
N ILE A 64 15.09 19.94 -14.27
CA ILE A 64 16.28 19.17 -13.89
C ILE A 64 16.80 18.41 -15.11
N ASN A 65 18.11 18.48 -15.34
CA ASN A 65 18.77 17.82 -16.45
C ASN A 65 19.87 16.88 -15.93
N LEU A 66 19.65 15.56 -16.08
CA LEU A 66 20.60 14.49 -15.71
C LEU A 66 21.20 14.64 -14.31
N GLN A 67 20.35 14.77 -13.30
CA GLN A 67 20.80 14.75 -11.91
C GLN A 67 21.11 13.32 -11.49
N LEU A 68 22.32 13.07 -10.98
CA LEU A 68 22.72 11.78 -10.42
C LEU A 68 21.93 11.50 -9.13
N VAL A 69 21.41 10.28 -9.02
CA VAL A 69 20.74 9.75 -7.82
C VAL A 69 21.79 9.22 -6.85
N ASP A 70 21.57 9.43 -5.54
CA ASP A 70 22.44 8.90 -4.50
C ASP A 70 22.51 7.38 -4.56
N GLU A 71 23.73 6.84 -4.47
CA GLU A 71 23.94 5.41 -4.72
C GLU A 71 23.22 4.49 -3.74
N CYS A 72 22.98 4.94 -2.49
CA CYS A 72 22.23 4.18 -1.49
C CYS A 72 20.77 3.92 -1.90
N LEU A 73 20.22 4.70 -2.84
CA LEU A 73 18.87 4.47 -3.35
C LEU A 73 18.84 3.34 -4.39
N VAL A 74 19.98 2.87 -4.89
CA VAL A 74 20.08 1.70 -5.77
C VAL A 74 20.24 0.44 -4.91
N ARG A 75 19.26 -0.45 -5.04
CA ARG A 75 19.12 -1.65 -4.20
C ARG A 75 19.05 -2.89 -5.06
N GLN A 76 19.63 -3.97 -4.57
CA GLN A 76 19.64 -5.27 -5.21
C GLN A 76 18.71 -6.21 -4.47
N TYR A 77 17.93 -6.96 -5.24
CA TYR A 77 17.09 -8.08 -4.83
C TYR A 77 17.57 -9.34 -5.56
N ALA A 78 16.91 -10.49 -5.33
CA ALA A 78 17.32 -11.77 -5.89
C ALA A 78 17.54 -11.71 -7.41
N ASP A 79 16.54 -11.21 -8.14
CA ASP A 79 16.49 -11.27 -9.61
C ASP A 79 16.47 -9.89 -10.28
N TYR A 80 16.57 -8.81 -9.51
CA TYR A 80 16.47 -7.44 -10.05
C TYR A 80 17.17 -6.41 -9.17
N TYR A 81 17.37 -5.22 -9.73
CA TYR A 81 17.74 -4.00 -9.02
C TYR A 81 16.56 -3.01 -9.02
N ARG A 82 16.49 -2.16 -8.00
CA ARG A 82 15.49 -1.10 -7.85
C ARG A 82 16.15 0.23 -7.52
N VAL A 83 15.55 1.32 -7.99
CA VAL A 83 15.82 2.68 -7.53
C VAL A 83 14.51 3.40 -7.24
N ASP A 84 14.47 4.19 -6.18
CA ASP A 84 13.37 5.12 -5.90
C ASP A 84 13.98 6.51 -5.69
N VAL A 85 13.42 7.51 -6.37
CA VAL A 85 13.88 8.90 -6.34
C VAL A 85 12.82 9.74 -5.65
N PRO A 86 12.88 9.91 -4.32
CA PRO A 86 11.93 10.72 -3.56
C PRO A 86 12.27 12.22 -3.61
N GLY A 87 11.30 13.07 -3.26
CA GLY A 87 11.46 14.52 -3.21
C GLY A 87 11.32 15.20 -4.57
N LEU A 88 10.58 14.56 -5.48
CA LEU A 88 10.23 15.10 -6.78
C LEU A 88 8.91 15.87 -6.67
N LYS A 89 8.86 17.08 -7.23
CA LYS A 89 7.56 17.74 -7.37
C LYS A 89 6.70 17.05 -8.41
N ALA A 90 5.39 17.27 -8.35
CA ALA A 90 4.48 16.75 -9.37
C ALA A 90 4.90 17.22 -10.78
N GLY A 91 4.91 16.31 -11.75
CA GLY A 91 5.45 16.58 -13.08
C GLY A 91 5.82 15.32 -13.86
N SER A 92 6.57 15.48 -14.94
CA SER A 92 7.02 14.38 -15.79
C SER A 92 8.53 14.20 -15.72
N TYR A 93 8.97 12.96 -15.48
CA TYR A 93 10.37 12.60 -15.30
C TYR A 93 10.77 11.38 -16.11
N THR A 94 12.06 11.23 -16.42
CA THR A 94 12.64 9.99 -16.94
C THR A 94 13.82 9.58 -16.08
N LEU A 95 13.98 8.29 -15.82
CA LEU A 95 15.15 7.72 -15.16
C LEU A 95 16.06 7.05 -16.20
N THR A 96 17.35 7.35 -16.20
CA THR A 96 18.35 6.71 -17.06
C THR A 96 19.29 5.89 -16.19
N VAL A 97 19.29 4.57 -16.40
CA VAL A 97 20.11 3.60 -15.67
C VAL A 97 21.31 3.23 -16.54
N LYS A 98 22.51 3.35 -15.98
CA LYS A 98 23.76 2.90 -16.60
C LYS A 98 24.36 1.78 -15.77
N ALA A 99 24.68 0.64 -16.40
CA ALA A 99 25.44 -0.44 -15.81
C ALA A 99 26.94 -0.23 -16.06
N LEU A 100 27.75 -0.26 -15.00
CA LEU A 100 29.19 -0.02 -15.06
C LEU A 100 29.95 -1.27 -14.58
N ASN A 101 31.06 -1.59 -15.24
CA ASN A 101 32.00 -2.61 -14.78
C ASN A 101 32.94 -2.07 -13.68
N SER A 102 33.88 -2.90 -13.22
CA SER A 102 34.85 -2.54 -12.17
C SER A 102 35.78 -1.38 -12.55
N ASP A 103 35.99 -1.11 -13.84
CA ASP A 103 36.81 -0.01 -14.35
C ASP A 103 36.00 1.29 -14.53
N GLY A 104 34.70 1.28 -14.21
CA GLY A 104 33.79 2.41 -14.42
C GLY A 104 33.34 2.58 -15.88
N LYS A 105 33.57 1.60 -16.75
CA LYS A 105 33.11 1.63 -18.14
C LYS A 105 31.63 1.24 -18.20
N VAL A 106 30.84 2.04 -18.92
CA VAL A 106 29.44 1.71 -19.21
C VAL A 106 29.37 0.46 -20.09
N LEU A 107 28.72 -0.58 -19.58
CA LEU A 107 28.45 -1.83 -20.27
C LEU A 107 27.14 -1.76 -21.06
N SER A 108 26.11 -1.18 -20.45
CA SER A 108 24.80 -0.96 -21.04
C SER A 108 24.08 0.19 -20.35
N GLU A 109 23.10 0.79 -21.03
CA GLU A 109 22.20 1.78 -20.45
C GLU A 109 20.77 1.60 -20.98
N ALA A 110 19.79 2.08 -20.20
CA ALA A 110 18.41 2.24 -20.65
C ALA A 110 17.78 3.45 -19.96
N THR A 111 16.74 4.01 -20.58
CA THR A 111 15.97 5.14 -20.03
C THR A 111 14.50 4.74 -20.00
N THR A 112 13.82 5.09 -18.91
CA THR A 112 12.39 4.84 -18.75
C THR A 112 11.56 5.62 -19.76
N GLN A 113 10.31 5.21 -19.98
CA GLN A 113 9.31 6.14 -20.50
C GLN A 113 9.10 7.32 -19.54
N PRO A 114 8.48 8.42 -19.99
CA PRO A 114 8.10 9.52 -19.10
C PRO A 114 7.17 9.04 -17.98
N LEU A 115 7.63 9.17 -16.75
CA LEU A 115 6.96 8.82 -15.50
C LEU A 115 6.18 10.03 -14.98
N THR A 116 4.92 9.85 -14.60
CA THR A 116 4.07 10.93 -14.08
C THR A 116 4.10 10.93 -12.56
N VAL A 117 4.81 11.90 -11.96
CA VAL A 117 4.86 12.10 -10.51
C VAL A 117 3.68 12.97 -10.07
N LYS A 118 3.04 12.60 -8.98
CA LYS A 118 1.91 13.31 -8.36
C LYS A 118 2.33 13.95 -7.03
N ALA A 119 1.61 14.94 -6.57
CA ALA A 119 1.84 15.54 -5.25
C ALA A 119 1.11 14.73 -4.16
N HIS A 120 1.66 14.70 -2.95
CA HIS A 120 0.87 14.32 -1.79
C HIS A 120 -0.25 15.33 -1.54
N ASN A 121 -1.38 14.85 -1.01
CA ASN A 121 -2.46 15.72 -0.55
C ASN A 121 -2.08 16.33 0.81
N ARG A 122 -1.80 17.64 0.83
CA ARG A 122 -1.41 18.42 2.02
C ARG A 122 -2.60 19.20 2.58
N GLU A 123 -3.68 18.51 2.89
CA GLU A 123 -4.86 19.06 3.57
C GLU A 123 -4.88 18.60 5.04
N GLY A 124 -5.42 19.41 5.95
CA GLY A 124 -5.52 19.05 7.36
C GLY A 124 -4.92 20.05 8.34
N TYR A 125 -5.17 19.81 9.62
CA TYR A 125 -4.67 20.64 10.71
C TYR A 125 -3.14 20.67 10.84
N ALA A 126 -2.41 19.72 10.24
CA ALA A 126 -0.94 19.78 10.22
C ALA A 126 -0.41 20.99 9.42
N PHE A 127 -1.21 21.49 8.47
CA PHE A 127 -0.83 22.53 7.51
C PHE A 127 -1.46 23.90 7.79
N THR A 128 -2.16 24.05 8.91
CA THR A 128 -2.71 25.35 9.32
C THR A 128 -1.61 26.30 9.74
N GLU A 129 -1.96 27.58 9.87
CA GLU A 129 -1.02 28.65 10.26
C GLU A 129 0.17 28.82 9.29
N GLY A 130 0.03 28.32 8.06
CA GLY A 130 1.08 28.36 7.03
C GLY A 130 2.24 27.39 7.29
N TYR A 131 2.07 26.42 8.19
CA TYR A 131 3.10 25.48 8.55
C TYR A 131 3.20 24.32 7.54
N VAL A 132 4.41 23.81 7.32
CA VAL A 132 4.69 22.64 6.46
C VAL A 132 5.58 21.67 7.23
N PRO A 133 5.06 20.52 7.66
CA PRO A 133 5.83 19.50 8.39
C PRO A 133 7.08 19.03 7.63
N GLY A 134 8.07 18.56 8.37
CA GLY A 134 9.22 17.85 7.82
C GLY A 134 10.23 18.69 7.03
N GLY A 135 11.00 18.00 6.20
CA GLY A 135 12.08 18.51 5.34
C GLY A 135 11.67 18.85 3.91
N TYR A 136 10.39 18.79 3.56
CA TYR A 136 9.89 19.01 2.20
C TYR A 136 9.04 20.29 2.09
N ASN A 137 9.11 20.95 0.94
CA ASN A 137 8.28 22.08 0.57
C ASN A 137 6.85 21.63 0.22
N LEU A 138 5.92 22.57 0.08
CA LEU A 138 4.53 22.28 -0.33
C LEU A 138 4.42 21.57 -1.69
N ASP A 139 5.41 21.78 -2.57
CA ASP A 139 5.45 21.15 -3.89
C ASP A 139 6.13 19.78 -3.88
N GLY A 140 6.61 19.30 -2.72
CA GLY A 140 7.30 18.02 -2.58
C GLY A 140 8.81 18.07 -2.77
N THR A 141 9.39 19.21 -3.14
CA THR A 141 10.85 19.35 -3.23
C THR A 141 11.52 19.45 -1.86
N VAL A 142 12.78 19.05 -1.77
CA VAL A 142 13.57 19.17 -0.53
C VAL A 142 13.75 20.65 -0.12
N LYS A 143 13.54 20.97 1.16
CA LYS A 143 13.81 22.31 1.72
C LYS A 143 15.28 22.67 1.59
N ASN A 144 15.56 23.93 1.27
CA ASN A 144 16.94 24.39 1.11
C ASN A 144 17.77 24.15 2.39
N GLY A 145 18.96 23.58 2.23
CA GLY A 145 19.87 23.28 3.33
C GLY A 145 19.47 22.09 4.19
N ALA A 146 18.44 21.31 3.83
CA ALA A 146 18.06 20.11 4.57
C ALA A 146 19.23 19.12 4.65
N LYS A 147 19.40 18.51 5.83
CA LYS A 147 20.32 17.39 6.05
C LYS A 147 19.60 16.11 5.65
N ILE A 148 20.22 15.26 4.83
CA ILE A 148 19.63 13.98 4.40
C ILE A 148 20.51 12.85 4.90
N LEU A 149 19.92 11.90 5.64
CA LEU A 149 20.57 10.72 6.19
C LEU A 149 19.95 9.47 5.59
N TYR A 150 20.77 8.49 5.24
CA TYR A 150 20.34 7.18 4.76
C TYR A 150 20.62 6.14 5.84
N VAL A 151 19.58 5.52 6.36
CA VAL A 151 19.68 4.52 7.44
C VAL A 151 19.19 3.17 6.96
N SER A 152 20.03 2.16 7.16
CA SER A 152 19.76 0.75 6.92
C SER A 152 20.13 -0.03 8.19
N ALA A 153 19.85 -1.33 8.22
CA ALA A 153 20.32 -2.20 9.31
C ALA A 153 21.84 -2.09 9.56
N GLN A 154 22.64 -1.80 8.53
CA GLN A 154 24.10 -1.67 8.66
C GLN A 154 24.53 -0.29 9.16
N THR A 155 23.84 0.75 8.71
CA THR A 155 24.28 2.13 8.91
C THR A 155 23.61 2.81 10.09
N VAL A 156 22.49 2.29 10.60
CA VAL A 156 21.67 2.95 11.63
C VAL A 156 22.47 3.35 12.89
N ASN A 157 23.49 2.58 13.28
CA ASN A 157 24.34 2.89 14.43
C ASN A 157 25.66 3.61 14.06
N THR A 158 25.98 3.76 12.77
CA THR A 158 27.29 4.24 12.30
C THR A 158 27.23 5.50 11.44
N ILE A 159 26.07 5.85 10.89
CA ILE A 159 25.84 7.13 10.21
C ILE A 159 26.25 8.31 11.10
N THR A 160 26.76 9.38 10.48
CA THR A 160 27.13 10.60 11.18
C THR A 160 26.33 11.80 10.70
N CYS A 161 26.11 12.76 11.60
CA CYS A 161 25.52 14.05 11.28
C CYS A 161 26.13 15.13 12.17
N ASN A 162 26.55 16.23 11.57
CA ASN A 162 26.86 17.45 12.32
C ASN A 162 25.55 18.07 12.79
N VAL A 163 25.46 18.42 14.08
CA VAL A 163 24.29 19.06 14.69
C VAL A 163 24.75 20.28 15.47
N SER A 164 24.08 21.40 15.25
CA SER A 164 24.38 22.66 15.96
C SER A 164 23.93 22.62 17.41
N ASP A 165 24.78 23.04 18.33
CA ASP A 165 24.39 23.34 19.72
C ASP A 165 23.99 24.80 19.94
N GLY A 166 23.89 25.58 18.86
CA GLY A 166 23.64 27.02 18.86
C GLY A 166 24.91 27.88 19.01
N LYS A 167 26.08 27.26 19.17
CA LYS A 167 27.40 27.94 19.19
C LYS A 167 28.36 27.36 18.16
N LYS A 168 28.31 26.05 17.94
CA LYS A 168 29.16 25.32 16.99
C LYS A 168 28.43 24.07 16.48
N GLU A 169 28.93 23.55 15.36
CA GLU A 169 28.59 22.21 14.89
C GLU A 169 29.36 21.15 15.67
N MET A 170 28.69 20.06 16.03
CA MET A 170 29.31 18.86 16.61
C MET A 170 28.85 17.62 15.84
N GLU A 171 29.77 16.74 15.52
CA GLU A 171 29.45 15.47 14.88
C GLU A 171 28.89 14.47 15.90
N TYR A 172 27.78 13.84 15.54
CA TYR A 172 27.14 12.76 16.29
C TYR A 172 27.08 11.51 15.41
N THR A 173 27.21 10.33 16.03
CA THR A 173 27.19 9.02 15.35
C THR A 173 26.04 8.16 15.85
N GLY A 174 25.32 7.51 14.93
CA GLY A 174 24.15 6.69 15.19
C GLY A 174 22.85 7.49 15.28
N LEU A 175 21.77 6.93 14.73
CA LEU A 175 20.49 7.62 14.55
C LEU A 175 19.91 8.13 15.87
N SER A 176 19.88 7.27 16.91
CA SER A 176 19.35 7.63 18.22
C SER A 176 20.10 8.79 18.88
N ASN A 177 21.43 8.84 18.73
CA ASN A 177 22.25 9.95 19.27
C ASN A 177 22.03 11.25 18.50
N ILE A 178 21.85 11.17 17.18
CA ILE A 178 21.55 12.33 16.34
C ILE A 178 20.18 12.89 16.67
N LEU A 179 19.15 12.06 16.78
CA LEU A 179 17.81 12.49 17.20
C LEU A 179 17.83 13.11 18.60
N GLN A 180 18.60 12.55 19.55
CA GLN A 180 18.80 13.16 20.86
C GLN A 180 19.48 14.53 20.76
N ALA A 181 20.44 14.72 19.85
CA ALA A 181 21.09 16.00 19.62
C ALA A 181 20.12 17.03 19.04
N PHE A 182 19.32 16.66 18.04
CA PHE A 182 18.23 17.48 17.49
C PHE A 182 17.18 17.83 18.55
N GLY A 183 16.88 16.89 19.45
CA GLY A 183 15.99 17.07 20.61
C GLY A 183 16.44 18.14 21.62
N LYS A 184 17.70 18.58 21.56
CA LYS A 184 18.15 19.78 22.31
C LYS A 184 17.55 21.07 21.75
N GLY A 185 17.01 21.01 20.53
CA GLY A 185 16.29 22.07 19.84
C GLY A 185 17.13 23.31 19.51
N LYS A 186 18.45 23.14 19.36
CA LYS A 186 19.37 24.24 18.97
C LYS A 186 19.72 24.23 17.49
N ASP A 187 19.66 23.06 16.86
CA ASP A 187 19.65 22.94 15.41
C ASP A 187 18.20 22.94 14.92
N LYS A 188 17.88 23.83 13.99
CA LYS A 188 16.56 23.93 13.34
C LYS A 188 16.64 23.65 11.84
N THR A 189 17.79 23.18 11.37
CA THR A 189 17.96 22.75 9.98
C THR A 189 17.01 21.59 9.71
N PRO A 190 16.22 21.62 8.62
CA PRO A 190 15.36 20.49 8.31
C PRO A 190 16.17 19.20 8.16
N LEU A 191 15.66 18.10 8.69
CA LEU A 191 16.32 16.80 8.67
C LEU A 191 15.42 15.79 7.95
N ILE A 192 15.96 15.08 6.97
CA ILE A 192 15.29 13.98 6.28
C ILE A 192 16.07 12.72 6.58
N ILE A 193 15.41 11.73 7.18
CA ILE A 193 15.97 10.42 7.47
C ILE A 193 15.26 9.40 6.58
N ARG A 194 16.02 8.76 5.71
CA ARG A 194 15.57 7.78 4.71
C ARG A 194 15.88 6.37 5.19
N VAL A 195 14.85 5.64 5.61
CA VAL A 195 14.92 4.23 6.01
C VAL A 195 14.94 3.36 4.76
N ILE A 196 15.94 2.50 4.65
CA ILE A 196 16.11 1.58 3.53
C ILE A 196 16.07 0.14 4.04
N GLY A 197 15.10 -0.63 3.53
CA GLY A 197 14.86 -2.01 3.92
C GLY A 197 14.33 -2.15 5.35
N THR A 198 14.44 -3.35 5.90
CA THR A 198 14.01 -3.65 7.26
C THR A 198 15.10 -3.34 8.27
N ILE A 199 14.77 -2.56 9.31
CA ILE A 199 15.58 -2.41 10.51
C ILE A 199 14.86 -3.11 11.65
N ARG A 200 15.51 -4.11 12.23
CA ARG A 200 14.98 -4.83 13.40
C ARG A 200 15.42 -4.16 14.69
N LYS A 201 14.61 -4.33 15.73
CA LYS A 201 14.90 -3.86 17.10
C LYS A 201 16.31 -4.24 17.56
N GLU A 202 16.76 -5.46 17.27
CA GLU A 202 18.07 -5.98 17.68
C GLU A 202 19.25 -5.31 16.96
N GLN A 203 18.99 -4.58 15.88
CA GLN A 203 20.00 -3.95 15.04
C GLN A 203 20.17 -2.46 15.33
N ILE A 204 19.31 -1.84 16.14
CA ILE A 204 19.34 -0.40 16.44
C ILE A 204 19.62 -0.16 17.92
N ASP A 205 20.61 0.68 18.20
CA ASP A 205 20.97 1.08 19.55
C ASP A 205 20.12 2.25 20.06
N GLY A 206 19.91 2.33 21.37
CA GLY A 206 19.39 3.54 22.03
C GLY A 206 17.88 3.76 21.90
N LEU A 207 17.10 2.71 21.63
CA LEU A 207 15.65 2.76 21.70
C LEU A 207 15.18 3.15 23.11
N LYS A 208 14.24 4.10 23.19
CA LYS A 208 13.58 4.48 24.43
C LYS A 208 12.70 3.32 24.91
N ASP A 209 12.86 2.97 26.19
CA ASP A 209 12.17 1.86 26.85
C ASP A 209 12.33 0.51 26.12
N ASP A 210 13.39 0.38 25.29
CA ASP A 210 13.63 -0.77 24.43
C ASP A 210 12.52 -1.02 23.37
N ILE A 211 11.68 -0.02 23.07
CA ILE A 211 10.53 -0.19 22.16
C ILE A 211 10.30 0.98 21.20
N TYR A 212 10.97 2.13 21.36
CA TYR A 212 10.73 3.31 20.54
C TYR A 212 12.01 3.97 20.00
N ILE A 213 12.02 4.29 18.71
CA ILE A 213 12.92 5.35 18.21
C ILE A 213 12.35 6.70 18.65
N ASN A 214 13.17 7.52 19.33
CA ASN A 214 12.67 8.65 20.13
C ASN A 214 12.93 10.01 19.48
N PHE A 215 11.85 10.73 19.17
CA PHE A 215 11.86 12.13 18.75
C PHE A 215 11.38 12.96 19.94
N GLU A 216 12.32 13.43 20.75
CA GLU A 216 11.99 14.13 22.00
C GLU A 216 12.69 15.48 22.10
N GLY A 217 11.90 16.54 22.19
CA GLY A 217 12.36 17.87 22.59
C GLY A 217 12.62 17.96 24.09
N LYS A 218 13.62 18.75 24.50
CA LYS A 218 13.93 19.01 25.92
C LYS A 218 12.82 19.77 26.66
N ASN A 219 12.12 20.68 25.98
CA ASN A 219 10.98 21.43 26.50
C ASN A 219 10.00 21.78 25.35
N ASN A 220 8.81 22.27 25.68
CA ASN A 220 7.77 22.64 24.72
C ASN A 220 7.80 24.14 24.31
N THR A 221 8.93 24.83 24.53
CA THR A 221 9.06 26.27 24.21
C THR A 221 10.10 26.52 23.13
N ASP A 222 11.38 26.48 23.46
CA ASP A 222 12.49 26.88 22.57
C ASP A 222 13.40 25.69 22.22
N CYS A 223 13.15 24.53 22.84
CA CYS A 223 13.97 23.33 22.71
C CYS A 223 13.15 22.11 22.27
N MET A 224 12.20 22.30 21.36
CA MET A 224 11.46 21.22 20.72
C MET A 224 12.32 20.51 19.65
N CYS A 225 11.99 19.24 19.36
CA CYS A 225 12.49 18.53 18.19
C CYS A 225 11.63 18.92 16.98
N GLU A 226 12.24 19.50 15.94
CA GLU A 226 11.48 20.16 14.87
C GLU A 226 11.99 19.85 13.47
N HIS A 227 11.08 19.92 12.49
CA HIS A 227 11.35 19.83 11.05
C HIS A 227 12.06 18.54 10.61
N VAL A 228 11.67 17.41 11.20
CA VAL A 228 12.22 16.10 10.86
C VAL A 228 11.22 15.32 10.02
N THR A 229 11.65 14.85 8.86
CA THR A 229 10.96 13.79 8.10
C THR A 229 11.64 12.46 8.38
N PHE A 230 10.84 11.47 8.75
CA PHE A 230 11.24 10.06 8.83
C PHE A 230 10.48 9.30 7.75
N GLU A 231 11.17 9.01 6.65
CA GLU A 231 10.56 8.41 5.46
C GLU A 231 11.19 7.06 5.13
N GLY A 232 10.38 6.10 4.68
CA GLY A 232 10.90 4.88 4.08
C GLY A 232 11.13 5.05 2.58
N ILE A 233 12.04 4.24 2.04
CA ILE A 233 12.38 4.21 0.62
C ILE A 233 11.85 2.92 -0.01
N GLY A 234 11.13 3.07 -1.14
CA GLY A 234 10.56 1.94 -1.86
C GLY A 234 9.34 1.37 -1.15
N ASN A 235 9.10 0.08 -1.38
CA ASN A 235 7.96 -0.66 -0.86
C ASN A 235 8.30 -1.56 0.34
N ASP A 236 9.58 -1.63 0.75
CA ASP A 236 10.12 -2.60 1.70
C ASP A 236 10.80 -1.98 2.93
N ALA A 237 10.65 -0.67 3.13
CA ALA A 237 11.15 0.01 4.32
C ALA A 237 10.27 -0.33 5.54
N THR A 238 10.85 -1.00 6.54
CA THR A 238 10.10 -1.57 7.67
C THR A 238 10.83 -1.39 9.00
N LEU A 239 10.12 -0.94 10.03
CA LEU A 239 10.54 -1.02 11.43
C LEU A 239 9.94 -2.28 12.03
N TYR A 240 10.79 -3.18 12.53
CA TYR A 240 10.35 -4.48 13.03
C TYR A 240 10.70 -4.65 14.51
N GLY A 241 9.68 -4.83 15.35
CA GLY A 241 9.83 -5.05 16.79
C GLY A 241 9.86 -3.78 17.65
N TYR A 242 9.73 -2.60 17.04
CA TYR A 242 9.73 -1.31 17.73
C TYR A 242 8.89 -0.26 16.98
N GLY A 243 8.41 0.74 17.70
CA GLY A 243 7.62 1.86 17.17
C GLY A 243 8.37 3.20 17.22
N ILE A 244 7.62 4.29 17.10
CA ILE A 244 8.12 5.67 17.12
C ILE A 244 7.51 6.43 18.30
N ASN A 245 8.30 7.20 19.05
CA ASN A 245 7.80 8.10 20.09
C ASN A 245 8.02 9.56 19.69
N LEU A 246 6.98 10.39 19.77
CA LEU A 246 7.02 11.83 19.61
C LEU A 246 6.70 12.51 20.94
N LYS A 247 7.59 13.39 21.41
CA LYS A 247 7.39 14.18 22.62
C LYS A 247 7.99 15.57 22.49
N ARG A 248 7.21 16.62 22.74
CA ARG A 248 7.65 18.01 22.59
C ARG A 248 8.20 18.24 21.18
N THR A 249 7.42 17.82 20.18
CA THR A 249 7.78 17.89 18.77
C THR A 249 6.98 18.94 18.02
N LYS A 250 7.58 19.52 16.97
CA LYS A 250 6.87 20.42 16.06
C LYS A 250 7.24 20.15 14.61
N GLY A 251 6.27 19.80 13.77
CA GLY A 251 6.54 19.63 12.35
C GLY A 251 7.25 18.32 12.00
N ILE A 252 6.85 17.22 12.62
CA ILE A 252 7.36 15.89 12.27
C ILE A 252 6.51 15.30 11.15
N GLU A 253 7.16 14.80 10.11
CA GLU A 253 6.56 14.04 9.02
C GLU A 253 7.02 12.59 9.13
N ILE A 254 6.10 11.63 9.17
CA ILE A 254 6.39 10.20 9.16
C ILE A 254 5.67 9.61 7.95
N ARG A 255 6.42 8.98 7.03
CA ARG A 255 5.83 8.47 5.79
C ARG A 255 6.46 7.24 5.19
N ASN A 256 5.69 6.51 4.39
CA ASN A 256 6.19 5.40 3.57
C ASN A 256 6.95 4.32 4.37
N ILE A 257 6.49 4.01 5.59
CA ILE A 257 7.13 3.03 6.49
C ILE A 257 6.11 1.96 6.89
N GLY A 258 6.55 0.70 6.89
CA GLY A 258 5.83 -0.41 7.51
C GLY A 258 6.25 -0.55 8.98
N ILE A 259 5.29 -0.74 9.90
CA ILE A 259 5.58 -0.97 11.31
C ILE A 259 4.98 -2.31 11.73
N MET A 260 5.84 -3.25 12.14
CA MET A 260 5.47 -4.60 12.54
C MET A 260 5.91 -4.89 13.97
N LEU A 261 5.04 -5.53 14.74
CA LEU A 261 5.34 -6.06 16.07
C LEU A 261 5.91 -5.03 17.06
N CYS A 262 5.48 -3.76 16.95
CA CYS A 262 5.84 -2.73 17.94
C CYS A 262 5.51 -3.20 19.36
N GLY A 263 6.37 -2.85 20.33
CA GLY A 263 6.23 -3.35 21.71
C GLY A 263 5.04 -2.78 22.49
N ASP A 264 4.48 -1.67 22.03
CA ASP A 264 3.35 -0.94 22.61
C ASP A 264 2.63 -0.19 21.47
N ASP A 265 2.51 1.13 21.49
CA ASP A 265 2.00 1.90 20.35
C ASP A 265 2.93 1.79 19.13
N ALA A 266 2.40 1.75 17.89
CA ALA A 266 3.25 1.85 16.70
C ALA A 266 3.85 3.26 16.55
N ILE A 267 3.04 4.29 16.83
CA ILE A 267 3.43 5.69 16.95
C ILE A 267 2.76 6.27 18.20
N SER A 268 3.55 6.57 19.22
CA SER A 268 3.08 7.25 20.42
C SER A 268 3.38 8.75 20.32
N MET A 269 2.35 9.59 20.29
CA MET A 269 2.49 11.04 20.43
C MET A 269 2.23 11.41 21.89
N ASP A 270 3.30 11.32 22.68
CA ASP A 270 3.35 11.59 24.11
C ASP A 270 3.76 13.05 24.38
N THR A 271 2.78 13.90 24.65
CA THR A 271 2.95 15.24 25.24
C THR A 271 3.52 16.34 24.34
N ASP A 272 2.76 17.43 24.20
CA ASP A 272 3.17 18.71 23.59
C ASP A 272 3.66 18.57 22.15
N ASN A 273 2.85 17.94 21.29
CA ASN A 273 3.20 17.73 19.88
C ASN A 273 2.32 18.60 18.97
N TYR A 274 2.92 19.21 17.95
CA TYR A 274 2.24 20.21 17.10
C TYR A 274 2.61 20.05 15.62
N HIS A 275 1.66 20.21 14.70
CA HIS A 275 1.90 20.18 13.25
C HIS A 275 2.53 18.88 12.75
N ASN A 276 2.06 17.74 13.22
CA ASN A 276 2.60 16.45 12.80
C ASN A 276 1.77 15.81 11.69
N TRP A 277 2.45 15.15 10.75
CA TRP A 277 1.81 14.48 9.62
C TRP A 277 2.29 13.04 9.52
N VAL A 278 1.36 12.10 9.60
CA VAL A 278 1.63 10.66 9.43
C VAL A 278 0.87 10.18 8.21
N HIS A 279 1.59 9.72 7.18
CA HIS A 279 0.93 9.35 5.94
C HIS A 279 1.62 8.27 5.12
N ASN A 280 0.86 7.53 4.32
CA ASN A 280 1.41 6.48 3.46
C ASN A 280 2.18 5.40 4.24
N CYS A 281 1.80 5.11 5.49
CA CYS A 281 2.40 4.05 6.28
C CYS A 281 1.52 2.80 6.33
N ASP A 282 2.15 1.63 6.46
CA ASP A 282 1.47 0.36 6.72
C ASP A 282 1.63 0.00 8.21
N PHE A 283 0.51 -0.26 8.87
CA PHE A 283 0.47 -0.69 10.26
C PHE A 283 -0.01 -2.13 10.33
N PHE A 284 0.81 -2.99 10.90
CA PHE A 284 0.50 -4.40 11.12
C PHE A 284 0.27 -4.66 12.62
N TYR A 285 0.02 -5.91 13.00
CA TYR A 285 -0.10 -6.28 14.40
C TYR A 285 1.08 -5.80 15.24
N GLY A 286 0.77 -5.26 16.43
CA GLY A 286 1.74 -5.03 17.48
C GLY A 286 2.10 -6.34 18.21
N SER A 287 3.16 -6.29 19.00
CA SER A 287 3.48 -7.38 19.92
C SER A 287 2.35 -7.54 20.94
N PRO A 288 1.88 -8.76 21.24
CA PRO A 288 0.80 -8.95 22.21
C PRO A 288 1.15 -8.37 23.57
N GLY A 289 0.26 -7.52 24.09
CA GLY A 289 0.38 -6.93 25.41
C GLY A 289 -0.02 -7.88 26.54
N LYS A 290 -0.19 -7.33 27.75
CA LYS A 290 -0.57 -8.11 28.95
C LYS A 290 -2.08 -8.24 29.11
N ASP A 291 -2.82 -7.25 28.62
CA ASP A 291 -4.27 -7.21 28.75
C ASP A 291 -4.95 -8.03 27.66
N ALA A 292 -6.13 -8.58 27.95
CA ALA A 292 -6.84 -9.47 27.03
C ALA A 292 -7.26 -8.78 25.72
N ASP A 293 -7.42 -7.46 25.72
CA ASP A 293 -7.71 -6.64 24.56
C ASP A 293 -6.45 -6.17 23.80
N GLN A 294 -5.25 -6.62 24.21
CA GLN A 294 -3.97 -6.30 23.57
C GLN A 294 -3.39 -7.45 22.74
N VAL A 295 -4.21 -8.44 22.37
CA VAL A 295 -3.74 -9.64 21.64
C VAL A 295 -3.21 -9.35 20.23
N LYS A 296 -3.63 -8.22 19.64
CA LYS A 296 -3.16 -7.67 18.34
C LYS A 296 -2.18 -6.48 18.51
N GLY A 297 -1.68 -6.23 19.73
CA GLY A 297 -0.96 -5.01 20.12
C GLY A 297 -1.81 -4.06 20.97
N ASP A 298 -1.20 -2.99 21.51
CA ASP A 298 -1.95 -1.89 22.14
C ASP A 298 -2.46 -0.90 21.08
N GLY A 299 -2.08 0.38 21.12
CA GLY A 299 -2.47 1.37 20.10
C GLY A 299 -1.67 1.24 18.79
N CYS A 300 -2.21 1.75 17.67
CA CYS A 300 -1.39 2.02 16.49
C CYS A 300 -0.86 3.45 16.55
N ILE A 301 -1.75 4.44 16.54
CA ILE A 301 -1.37 5.86 16.65
C ILE A 301 -2.14 6.49 17.80
N ASP A 302 -1.47 6.68 18.93
CA ASP A 302 -2.06 7.26 20.12
C ASP A 302 -1.58 8.72 20.30
N MET A 303 -2.52 9.63 20.51
CA MET A 303 -2.27 11.07 20.57
C MET A 303 -2.78 11.64 21.89
N LYS A 304 -1.86 12.04 22.77
CA LYS A 304 -2.15 12.39 24.17
C LYS A 304 -1.48 13.71 24.56
N TYR A 305 -1.99 14.37 25.61
CA TYR A 305 -1.30 15.43 26.35
C TYR A 305 -0.91 16.65 25.51
N ARG A 306 -1.87 17.34 24.88
CA ARG A 306 -1.64 18.45 23.91
C ARG A 306 -0.87 18.02 22.64
N SER A 307 -1.20 16.85 22.10
CA SER A 307 -0.77 16.43 20.75
C SER A 307 -1.82 16.85 19.72
N THR A 308 -1.64 18.02 19.14
CA THR A 308 -2.65 18.73 18.34
C THR A 308 -2.08 19.19 17.01
N LEU A 309 -2.93 19.76 16.16
CA LEU A 309 -2.57 20.20 14.81
C LEU A 309 -1.97 19.04 14.01
N THR A 310 -2.66 17.89 14.03
CA THR A 310 -2.16 16.64 13.47
C THR A 310 -2.99 16.22 12.27
N THR A 311 -2.36 15.61 11.27
CA THR A 311 -3.04 14.98 10.12
C THR A 311 -2.55 13.55 9.96
N ILE A 312 -3.50 12.62 9.88
CA ILE A 312 -3.29 11.20 9.66
C ILE A 312 -3.94 10.86 8.33
N SER A 313 -3.17 10.53 7.30
CA SER A 313 -3.74 10.38 5.96
C SER A 313 -3.11 9.29 5.09
N TYR A 314 -3.89 8.64 4.22
CA TYR A 314 -3.35 7.61 3.31
C TYR A 314 -2.57 6.50 4.03
N ASN A 315 -2.91 6.17 5.28
CA ASN A 315 -2.31 5.03 5.98
C ASN A 315 -3.17 3.78 5.77
N HIS A 316 -2.54 2.60 5.76
CA HIS A 316 -3.22 1.31 5.73
C HIS A 316 -3.00 0.59 7.06
N PHE A 317 -4.10 0.22 7.70
CA PHE A 317 -4.11 -0.51 8.96
C PHE A 317 -4.63 -1.92 8.71
N PHE A 318 -3.80 -2.93 8.95
CA PHE A 318 -4.10 -4.34 8.72
C PHE A 318 -4.58 -4.99 10.02
N ASP A 319 -5.91 -5.16 10.13
CA ASP A 319 -6.58 -5.92 11.19
C ASP A 319 -6.19 -5.46 12.61
N ASN A 320 -5.86 -4.19 12.78
CA ASN A 320 -5.41 -3.68 14.07
C ASN A 320 -6.56 -3.62 15.08
N GLY A 321 -6.32 -4.08 16.31
CA GLY A 321 -7.36 -4.14 17.34
C GLY A 321 -7.76 -2.78 17.92
N LYS A 322 -6.78 -2.00 18.37
CA LYS A 322 -6.99 -0.64 18.87
C LYS A 322 -6.21 0.32 17.99
N VAL A 323 -6.89 0.98 17.06
CA VAL A 323 -6.18 1.77 16.04
C VAL A 323 -5.70 3.10 16.60
N MET A 324 -6.60 3.97 17.08
CA MET A 324 -6.23 5.33 17.52
C MET A 324 -6.99 5.84 18.75
N GLY A 325 -6.27 6.02 19.86
CA GLY A 325 -6.72 6.79 21.03
C GLY A 325 -6.32 8.26 20.92
N CYS A 326 -7.31 9.16 20.83
CA CYS A 326 -7.09 10.60 20.75
C CYS A 326 -7.60 11.29 22.04
N GLY A 327 -6.69 11.93 22.79
CA GLY A 327 -6.93 12.54 24.09
C GLY A 327 -6.83 11.55 25.27
N GLY A 328 -7.38 11.88 26.44
CA GLY A 328 -7.35 10.97 27.58
C GLY A 328 -7.53 11.57 28.99
N ALA A 329 -7.22 10.73 29.99
CA ALA A 329 -7.61 10.85 31.40
C ALA A 329 -7.07 12.08 32.15
N THR A 330 -6.02 12.74 31.65
CA THR A 330 -5.66 14.08 32.12
C THR A 330 -6.37 15.08 31.22
N LYS A 331 -7.61 15.41 31.59
CA LYS A 331 -8.48 16.35 30.88
C LYS A 331 -7.67 17.49 30.23
N GLU A 332 -7.75 17.60 28.91
CA GLU A 332 -7.11 18.69 28.19
C GLU A 332 -7.89 19.98 28.42
N GLU A 333 -7.17 21.09 28.64
CA GLU A 333 -7.80 22.41 28.79
C GLU A 333 -8.37 22.92 27.47
N THR A 334 -7.83 22.43 26.34
CA THR A 334 -8.26 22.76 24.97
C THR A 334 -8.37 21.49 24.15
N ASN A 335 -9.37 21.41 23.27
CA ASN A 335 -9.50 20.27 22.38
C ASN A 335 -8.28 20.10 21.47
N LEU A 336 -7.87 18.85 21.26
CA LEU A 336 -6.92 18.49 20.22
C LEU A 336 -7.56 18.73 18.85
N LEU A 337 -6.81 19.21 17.87
CA LEU A 337 -7.27 19.44 16.50
C LEU A 337 -6.62 18.41 15.57
N ILE A 338 -7.41 17.47 15.05
CA ILE A 338 -6.88 16.33 14.29
C ILE A 338 -7.68 16.11 13.00
N THR A 339 -6.97 15.80 11.92
CA THR A 339 -7.57 15.41 10.64
C THR A 339 -7.28 13.96 10.32
N PHE A 340 -8.28 13.23 9.86
CA PHE A 340 -8.15 11.86 9.37
C PHE A 340 -8.70 11.79 7.95
N HIS A 341 -7.88 11.47 6.95
CA HIS A 341 -8.40 11.30 5.60
C HIS A 341 -7.72 10.26 4.74
N HIS A 342 -8.51 9.63 3.86
CA HIS A 342 -8.00 8.63 2.91
C HIS A 342 -7.25 7.46 3.56
N ASN A 343 -7.48 7.18 4.84
CA ASN A 343 -6.93 6.00 5.49
C ASN A 343 -7.75 4.76 5.14
N TRP A 344 -7.08 3.63 5.01
CA TRP A 344 -7.70 2.31 4.86
C TRP A 344 -7.66 1.58 6.21
N PHE A 345 -8.84 1.41 6.81
CA PHE A 345 -9.02 0.58 8.00
C PHE A 345 -9.51 -0.79 7.54
N ASP A 346 -8.55 -1.67 7.23
CA ASP A 346 -8.79 -2.99 6.65
C ASP A 346 -8.95 -4.02 7.77
N HIS A 347 -10.19 -4.43 8.00
CA HIS A 347 -10.58 -5.38 9.05
C HIS A 347 -10.15 -5.02 10.48
N CYS A 348 -9.91 -3.74 10.75
CA CYS A 348 -9.60 -3.28 12.11
C CYS A 348 -10.77 -3.50 13.07
N ASP A 349 -10.49 -3.69 14.36
CA ASP A 349 -11.56 -3.95 15.34
C ASP A 349 -12.22 -2.64 15.79
N SER A 350 -11.42 -1.67 16.27
CA SER A 350 -11.94 -0.52 16.99
C SER A 350 -11.06 0.74 16.99
N ARG A 351 -11.66 1.88 17.39
CA ARG A 351 -10.98 3.17 17.60
C ARG A 351 -10.43 3.76 16.30
N THR A 352 -11.28 3.96 15.29
CA THR A 352 -10.86 4.46 13.97
C THR A 352 -11.45 5.85 13.61
N PRO A 353 -11.30 6.91 14.44
CA PRO A 353 -10.62 7.01 15.74
C PRO A 353 -11.56 6.90 16.96
N ARG A 354 -11.00 6.79 18.17
CA ARG A 354 -11.71 7.11 19.42
C ARG A 354 -11.27 8.48 19.95
N LEU A 355 -12.21 9.39 20.08
CA LEU A 355 -12.01 10.81 20.39
C LEU A 355 -12.42 11.14 21.82
N ASN A 356 -11.56 11.87 22.53
CA ASN A 356 -11.78 12.40 23.87
C ASN A 356 -11.12 13.78 23.94
N HIS A 357 -11.82 14.84 24.35
CA HIS A 357 -11.32 16.23 24.29
C HIS A 357 -10.65 16.56 22.94
N THR A 358 -11.29 16.17 21.84
CA THR A 358 -10.72 16.25 20.49
C THR A 358 -11.76 16.76 19.51
N THR A 359 -11.40 17.76 18.72
CA THR A 359 -12.12 18.23 17.54
C THR A 359 -11.47 17.59 16.30
N ALA A 360 -12.24 16.77 15.59
CA ALA A 360 -11.75 15.93 14.50
C ALA A 360 -12.53 16.15 13.22
N HIS A 361 -11.81 16.39 12.11
CA HIS A 361 -12.37 16.30 10.76
C HIS A 361 -11.98 14.94 10.15
N ILE A 362 -12.98 14.14 9.81
CA ILE A 362 -12.83 12.75 9.39
C ILE A 362 -13.49 12.59 8.02
N TYR A 363 -12.70 12.52 6.95
CA TYR A 363 -13.25 12.47 5.59
C TYR A 363 -12.54 11.53 4.63
N ASN A 364 -13.25 10.99 3.64
CA ASN A 364 -12.72 10.08 2.61
C ASN A 364 -11.96 8.85 3.15
N ASN A 365 -12.20 8.41 4.40
CA ASN A 365 -11.59 7.17 4.90
C ASN A 365 -12.40 5.97 4.42
N TYR A 366 -11.71 4.86 4.16
CA TYR A 366 -12.33 3.59 3.81
C TYR A 366 -12.29 2.65 5.01
N TYR A 367 -13.47 2.32 5.53
CA TYR A 367 -13.68 1.40 6.64
C TYR A 367 -14.19 0.09 6.07
N ASP A 368 -13.36 -0.95 6.16
CA ASP A 368 -13.46 -2.13 5.32
C ASP A 368 -13.59 -3.40 6.19
N GLY A 369 -14.82 -3.77 6.56
CA GLY A 369 -15.11 -5.01 7.29
C GLY A 369 -14.77 -4.96 8.79
N MET A 370 -15.54 -4.20 9.59
CA MET A 370 -15.22 -3.98 11.02
C MET A 370 -16.32 -4.47 11.96
N SER A 371 -15.94 -5.36 12.88
CA SER A 371 -16.89 -6.10 13.71
C SER A 371 -17.22 -5.46 15.06
N VAL A 372 -16.37 -4.56 15.59
CA VAL A 372 -16.61 -3.90 16.90
C VAL A 372 -17.21 -2.50 16.72
N TYR A 373 -16.43 -1.47 16.39
CA TYR A 373 -16.94 -0.13 16.06
C TYR A 373 -15.92 0.77 15.37
N GLY A 374 -16.39 1.74 14.59
CA GLY A 374 -15.54 2.71 13.93
C GLY A 374 -15.20 3.93 14.76
N ILE A 375 -15.88 5.02 14.44
CA ILE A 375 -15.63 6.34 15.02
C ILE A 375 -16.33 6.41 16.39
N GLY A 376 -15.57 6.63 17.46
CA GLY A 376 -16.12 6.77 18.82
C GLY A 376 -15.95 8.18 19.37
N CYS A 377 -17.04 8.87 19.68
CA CYS A 377 -17.01 10.23 20.24
C CYS A 377 -17.33 10.21 21.74
N THR A 378 -16.34 10.52 22.58
CA THR A 378 -16.48 10.58 24.04
C THR A 378 -16.21 12.00 24.57
N GLU A 379 -16.25 12.20 25.90
CA GLU A 379 -16.16 13.47 26.65
C GLU A 379 -15.56 14.65 25.85
N VAL A 380 -16.38 15.66 25.59
CA VAL A 380 -16.00 16.97 25.01
C VAL A 380 -15.40 16.89 23.59
N SER A 381 -15.58 15.78 22.88
CA SER A 381 -15.15 15.67 21.47
C SER A 381 -16.18 16.24 20.48
N ASN A 382 -15.69 16.73 19.33
CA ASN A 382 -16.49 17.16 18.18
C ASN A 382 -15.99 16.44 16.93
N ALA A 383 -16.81 15.63 16.28
CA ALA A 383 -16.44 14.95 15.04
C ALA A 383 -17.25 15.46 13.85
N PHE A 384 -16.60 16.00 12.82
CA PHE A 384 -17.23 16.17 11.51
C PHE A 384 -16.86 14.97 10.62
N ILE A 385 -17.86 14.14 10.30
CA ILE A 385 -17.69 12.86 9.61
C ILE A 385 -18.31 13.01 8.21
N GLU A 386 -17.50 13.22 7.19
CA GLU A 386 -18.00 13.46 5.82
C GLU A 386 -17.39 12.60 4.73
N CYS A 387 -18.18 12.22 3.72
CA CYS A 387 -17.67 11.54 2.52
C CYS A 387 -16.83 10.28 2.80
N ASN A 388 -17.02 9.58 3.90
CA ASN A 388 -16.35 8.30 4.18
C ASN A 388 -17.12 7.14 3.53
N TYR A 389 -16.44 6.01 3.33
CA TYR A 389 -17.07 4.75 2.90
C TYR A 389 -16.93 3.68 3.98
N PHE A 390 -18.06 3.24 4.54
CA PHE A 390 -18.19 2.12 5.46
C PHE A 390 -18.73 0.87 4.74
N ARG A 391 -17.88 -0.10 4.44
CA ARG A 391 -18.26 -1.43 3.92
C ARG A 391 -18.34 -2.43 5.07
N ASN A 392 -19.49 -3.06 5.26
CA ASN A 392 -19.72 -4.11 6.27
C ASN A 392 -19.22 -3.74 7.68
N VAL A 393 -19.40 -2.48 8.07
CA VAL A 393 -19.09 -2.01 9.42
C VAL A 393 -20.34 -2.09 10.28
N GLN A 394 -20.31 -2.87 11.36
CA GLN A 394 -21.49 -3.07 12.20
C GLN A 394 -21.93 -1.76 12.88
N ARG A 395 -20.96 -1.00 13.41
CA ARG A 395 -21.18 0.27 14.13
C ARG A 395 -20.27 1.36 13.54
N PRO A 396 -20.66 2.03 12.44
CA PRO A 396 -19.81 3.00 11.74
C PRO A 396 -19.32 4.15 12.62
N MET A 397 -20.23 4.69 13.45
CA MET A 397 -19.96 5.79 14.36
C MET A 397 -20.82 5.63 15.61
N MET A 398 -20.33 6.13 16.74
CA MET A 398 -20.99 6.04 18.05
C MET A 398 -20.70 7.29 18.88
N ILE A 399 -21.66 7.69 19.72
CA ILE A 399 -21.46 8.67 20.80
C ILE A 399 -21.62 7.94 22.14
N ALA A 400 -20.69 8.18 23.07
CA ALA A 400 -20.71 7.52 24.37
C ALA A 400 -21.97 7.84 25.19
N GLY A 401 -22.58 6.79 25.75
CA GLY A 401 -23.74 6.88 26.63
C GLY A 401 -25.07 7.18 25.93
N GLN A 402 -25.14 7.13 24.60
CA GLN A 402 -26.36 7.40 23.83
C GLN A 402 -26.42 6.59 22.53
N GLY A 403 -27.57 6.62 21.86
CA GLY A 403 -27.73 5.94 20.57
C GLY A 403 -27.41 4.45 20.67
N THR A 404 -26.69 3.91 19.70
CA THR A 404 -26.37 2.47 19.66
C THR A 404 -25.43 2.02 20.77
N ASP A 405 -24.63 2.93 21.34
CA ASP A 405 -23.81 2.65 22.53
C ASP A 405 -24.67 2.28 23.74
N ARG A 406 -25.84 2.91 23.88
CA ARG A 406 -26.78 2.65 24.96
C ARG A 406 -27.79 1.55 24.62
N ILE A 407 -28.37 1.58 23.42
CA ILE A 407 -29.48 0.71 23.01
C ILE A 407 -29.07 -0.76 22.96
N TYR A 408 -27.85 -1.04 22.51
CA TYR A 408 -27.35 -2.40 22.35
C TYR A 408 -26.42 -2.85 23.48
N ALA A 409 -26.28 -2.05 24.55
CA ALA A 409 -25.45 -2.40 25.69
C ALA A 409 -26.19 -3.28 26.70
N SER A 410 -25.48 -4.27 27.24
CA SER A 410 -25.96 -5.08 28.37
C SER A 410 -26.12 -4.25 29.65
N GLU A 411 -25.28 -3.24 29.82
CA GLU A 411 -25.36 -2.23 30.88
C GLU A 411 -25.49 -0.82 30.25
N PRO A 412 -26.71 -0.32 30.00
CA PRO A 412 -26.95 0.92 29.25
C PRO A 412 -26.25 2.18 29.79
N ASP A 413 -25.94 2.22 31.09
CA ASP A 413 -25.25 3.37 31.71
C ASP A 413 -23.72 3.30 31.58
N LYS A 414 -23.18 2.14 31.19
CA LYS A 414 -21.77 1.91 30.89
C LYS A 414 -21.50 1.94 29.38
N GLY A 415 -22.30 1.24 28.57
CA GLY A 415 -22.04 1.15 27.13
C GLY A 415 -20.68 0.53 26.80
N THR A 416 -20.24 0.69 25.55
CA THR A 416 -18.90 0.33 25.07
C THR A 416 -17.82 1.23 25.67
N PHE A 417 -18.15 2.48 26.01
CA PHE A 417 -17.17 3.48 26.48
C PHE A 417 -17.08 3.60 28.01
N SER A 418 -17.36 2.52 28.74
CA SER A 418 -17.14 2.41 30.20
C SER A 418 -17.77 3.54 31.03
N GLY A 419 -18.93 4.03 30.59
CA GLY A 419 -19.72 5.04 31.27
C GLY A 419 -19.22 6.47 31.07
N GLN A 420 -18.29 6.71 30.14
CA GLN A 420 -17.87 8.07 29.80
C GLN A 420 -19.04 8.92 29.29
N PRO A 421 -19.02 10.24 29.55
CA PRO A 421 -19.90 11.19 28.86
C PRO A 421 -19.64 11.18 27.34
N GLY A 422 -20.67 11.56 26.58
CA GLY A 422 -20.60 11.73 25.15
C GLY A 422 -19.90 13.03 24.76
N GLY A 423 -19.22 12.98 23.61
CA GLY A 423 -18.98 14.18 22.79
C GLY A 423 -20.15 14.37 21.82
N MET A 424 -19.89 14.91 20.64
CA MET A 424 -20.88 15.08 19.58
C MET A 424 -20.28 14.80 18.20
N SER A 425 -21.08 14.23 17.30
CA SER A 425 -20.72 13.98 15.90
C SER A 425 -21.77 14.54 14.96
N LYS A 426 -21.29 15.13 13.85
CA LYS A 426 -22.06 15.60 12.70
C LYS A 426 -21.69 14.73 11.50
N ALA A 427 -22.69 14.20 10.79
CA ALA A 427 -22.50 13.34 9.62
C ALA A 427 -22.99 14.01 8.34
N TYR A 428 -22.23 13.91 7.26
CA TYR A 428 -22.59 14.42 5.94
C TYR A 428 -22.12 13.51 4.81
N ASN A 429 -22.99 13.14 3.88
CA ASN A 429 -22.63 12.45 2.64
C ASN A 429 -21.71 11.22 2.80
N ASN A 430 -21.89 10.40 3.84
CA ASN A 430 -21.14 9.15 3.99
C ASN A 430 -21.83 8.02 3.22
N LYS A 431 -21.06 7.11 2.64
CA LYS A 431 -21.55 5.87 2.05
C LYS A 431 -21.50 4.76 3.09
N VAL A 432 -22.65 4.14 3.36
CA VAL A 432 -22.76 2.97 4.25
C VAL A 432 -23.33 1.82 3.44
N ASP A 433 -22.52 0.78 3.24
CA ASP A 433 -22.86 -0.41 2.47
C ASP A 433 -22.70 -1.64 3.36
N VAL A 434 -23.82 -2.21 3.80
CA VAL A 434 -23.85 -3.38 4.68
C VAL A 434 -24.63 -4.50 4.02
N THR A 435 -24.00 -5.66 3.90
CA THR A 435 -24.56 -6.85 3.24
C THR A 435 -24.44 -8.10 4.10
N THR A 436 -23.38 -8.20 4.91
CA THR A 436 -23.06 -9.40 5.69
C THR A 436 -23.29 -9.22 7.19
N VAL A 437 -23.39 -7.99 7.69
CA VAL A 437 -23.53 -7.63 9.11
C VAL A 437 -24.84 -6.88 9.40
N GLU A 438 -25.28 -6.90 10.66
CA GLU A 438 -26.39 -6.06 11.14
C GLU A 438 -25.91 -4.61 11.31
N LEU A 439 -26.43 -3.68 10.50
CA LEU A 439 -26.11 -2.26 10.70
C LEU A 439 -26.75 -1.74 11.99
N ARG A 440 -25.91 -1.18 12.85
CA ARG A 440 -26.28 -0.47 14.07
C ARG A 440 -25.80 0.97 13.94
N LEU A 441 -26.68 1.81 13.43
CA LEU A 441 -26.45 3.23 13.23
C LEU A 441 -27.78 3.97 13.35
N GLN A 442 -27.80 5.03 14.16
CA GLN A 442 -28.98 5.83 14.40
C GLN A 442 -28.70 7.32 14.20
N TYR A 443 -29.61 7.98 13.48
CA TYR A 443 -29.61 9.43 13.31
C TYR A 443 -30.79 10.06 14.05
N GLN A 444 -30.75 11.38 14.17
CA GLN A 444 -31.73 12.17 14.92
C GLN A 444 -33.17 12.09 14.37
N ASP A 445 -33.34 11.69 13.11
CA ASP A 445 -34.65 11.50 12.48
C ASP A 445 -35.36 10.23 12.98
N THR A 446 -34.59 9.28 13.48
CA THR A 446 -35.07 8.02 14.07
C THR A 446 -35.36 8.21 15.56
N ASP A 447 -34.47 8.89 16.29
CA ASP A 447 -34.68 9.31 17.68
C ASP A 447 -33.92 10.62 17.97
N ALA A 448 -34.65 11.64 18.44
CA ALA A 448 -34.11 12.99 18.62
C ALA A 448 -33.14 13.13 19.81
N GLU A 449 -33.09 12.16 20.72
CA GLU A 449 -32.20 12.14 21.89
C GLU A 449 -31.20 10.99 21.86
N GLN A 450 -31.54 9.86 21.22
CA GLN A 450 -30.72 8.65 21.14
C GLN A 450 -30.20 8.42 19.72
N PHE A 451 -29.16 9.15 19.32
CA PHE A 451 -28.52 9.02 18.00
C PHE A 451 -26.99 8.88 18.11
N ASP A 452 -26.37 8.34 17.07
CA ASP A 452 -24.91 8.18 16.95
C ASP A 452 -24.24 9.32 16.19
N ALA A 453 -25.00 10.07 15.39
CA ALA A 453 -24.58 11.33 14.77
C ALA A 453 -25.78 12.20 14.38
N TRP A 454 -25.55 13.50 14.27
CA TRP A 454 -26.49 14.44 13.68
C TRP A 454 -26.28 14.50 12.16
N LEU A 455 -27.20 13.93 11.40
CA LEU A 455 -27.15 13.89 9.93
C LEU A 455 -27.59 15.23 9.32
N VAL A 456 -26.75 15.83 8.48
CA VAL A 456 -27.08 17.06 7.75
C VAL A 456 -27.23 16.82 6.25
N THR A 457 -27.96 17.71 5.58
CA THR A 457 -28.21 17.61 4.12
C THR A 457 -27.29 18.49 3.28
N ALA A 458 -26.66 19.48 3.91
CA ALA A 458 -25.63 20.32 3.31
C ALA A 458 -24.40 20.37 4.20
N ARG A 459 -23.22 20.38 3.56
CA ARG A 459 -21.91 20.39 4.25
C ARG A 459 -21.83 21.48 5.33
N ASN A 460 -22.28 22.69 5.01
CA ASN A 460 -22.19 23.88 5.87
C ASN A 460 -23.41 24.06 6.80
N GLU A 461 -24.34 23.11 6.86
CA GLU A 461 -25.48 23.16 7.78
C GLU A 461 -24.99 23.01 9.23
N LYS A 462 -25.46 23.86 10.14
CA LYS A 462 -25.05 23.82 11.54
C LYS A 462 -25.90 22.84 12.35
N VAL A 463 -25.27 22.13 13.29
CA VAL A 463 -25.98 21.45 14.38
C VAL A 463 -26.60 22.52 15.29
N PRO A 464 -27.91 22.46 15.60
CA PRO A 464 -28.54 23.45 16.46
C PRO A 464 -27.94 23.46 17.88
N GLU A 465 -27.75 24.64 18.46
CA GLU A 465 -27.18 24.80 19.82
C GLU A 465 -28.00 24.13 20.93
N THR A 466 -29.27 23.83 20.67
CA THR A 466 -30.15 23.09 21.59
C THR A 466 -29.86 21.59 21.63
N VAL A 467 -29.16 21.06 20.62
CA VAL A 467 -28.80 19.65 20.51
C VAL A 467 -27.51 19.41 21.29
N HIS A 468 -27.53 18.40 22.15
CA HIS A 468 -26.41 18.09 23.04
C HIS A 468 -26.33 16.59 23.29
N ALA A 469 -25.15 16.14 23.72
CA ALA A 469 -24.92 14.76 24.12
C ALA A 469 -25.84 14.41 25.30
N TYR A 470 -26.59 13.33 25.19
CA TYR A 470 -27.53 12.84 26.19
C TYR A 470 -26.84 12.67 27.55
N LYS A 471 -25.66 12.07 27.57
CA LYS A 471 -24.82 11.95 28.76
C LYS A 471 -23.72 13.00 28.73
N GLY A 472 -23.77 13.95 29.67
CA GLY A 472 -22.75 15.01 29.84
C GLY A 472 -23.13 16.36 29.25
N GLY A 473 -24.10 16.43 28.34
CA GLY A 473 -24.63 17.69 27.83
C GLY A 473 -23.69 18.48 26.91
N HIS A 474 -22.67 17.84 26.33
CA HIS A 474 -21.73 18.50 25.41
C HIS A 474 -22.47 18.96 24.14
N VAL A 475 -22.21 20.19 23.69
CA VAL A 475 -22.80 20.78 22.48
C VAL A 475 -21.75 20.78 21.38
N TYR A 476 -22.16 20.41 20.16
CA TYR A 476 -21.28 20.49 19.00
C TYR A 476 -20.93 21.95 18.68
N ASP A 477 -19.64 22.26 18.61
CA ASP A 477 -19.14 23.63 18.46
C ASP A 477 -19.25 24.20 17.04
N ASN A 478 -19.64 23.38 16.05
CA ASN A 478 -19.74 23.75 14.63
C ASN A 478 -18.42 24.29 14.04
N PHE A 479 -17.28 23.79 14.54
CA PHE A 479 -15.94 24.17 14.09
C PHE A 479 -15.75 24.05 12.56
N ASP A 480 -16.42 23.09 11.94
CA ASP A 480 -16.35 22.77 10.52
C ASP A 480 -16.96 23.86 9.62
N THR A 481 -17.71 24.80 10.23
CA THR A 481 -18.31 25.96 9.56
C THR A 481 -17.62 27.28 9.90
N ALA A 482 -16.56 27.23 10.70
CA ALA A 482 -15.82 28.42 11.11
C ALA A 482 -14.92 28.95 9.97
N ASP A 483 -14.70 30.26 9.94
CA ASP A 483 -13.89 30.92 8.91
C ASP A 483 -12.41 30.51 8.96
N ASP A 484 -11.94 29.99 10.10
CA ASP A 484 -10.57 29.52 10.34
C ASP A 484 -10.39 28.01 10.11
N MET A 485 -11.45 27.28 9.70
CA MET A 485 -11.33 25.90 9.24
C MET A 485 -10.50 25.85 7.95
N TYR A 486 -9.54 24.94 7.87
CA TYR A 486 -8.72 24.78 6.67
C TYR A 486 -9.56 24.31 5.48
N SER A 487 -9.12 24.64 4.26
CA SER A 487 -9.78 24.18 3.04
C SER A 487 -9.54 22.69 2.82
N SER A 488 -10.61 21.94 2.53
CA SER A 488 -10.53 20.55 2.09
C SER A 488 -11.38 20.32 0.85
N THR A 489 -10.97 19.33 0.05
CA THR A 489 -11.70 18.90 -1.15
C THR A 489 -12.03 17.41 -1.07
N PRO A 490 -13.05 17.01 -0.28
CA PRO A 490 -13.47 15.61 -0.22
C PRO A 490 -13.86 15.08 -1.60
N ASP A 491 -13.59 13.79 -1.82
CA ASP A 491 -13.96 13.08 -3.04
C ASP A 491 -15.42 12.62 -2.92
N ASP A 492 -15.96 12.14 -4.03
CA ASP A 492 -17.23 11.41 -3.98
C ASP A 492 -17.04 10.13 -3.12
N PRO A 493 -17.86 9.89 -2.09
CA PRO A 493 -17.77 8.69 -1.26
C PRO A 493 -17.89 7.38 -2.07
N GLU A 494 -18.49 7.40 -3.25
CA GLU A 494 -18.53 6.24 -4.16
C GLU A 494 -17.14 5.85 -4.70
N ARG A 495 -16.20 6.79 -4.77
CA ARG A 495 -14.84 6.58 -5.29
C ARG A 495 -13.80 6.34 -4.18
N VAL A 496 -14.19 6.47 -2.92
CA VAL A 496 -13.26 6.40 -1.78
C VAL A 496 -12.55 5.07 -1.72
N ALA A 497 -13.25 3.94 -1.89
CA ALA A 497 -12.61 2.62 -1.91
C ALA A 497 -11.54 2.55 -3.01
N ASP A 498 -11.89 2.86 -4.25
CA ASP A 498 -10.97 2.80 -5.40
C ASP A 498 -9.73 3.70 -5.22
N ILE A 499 -9.90 4.88 -4.61
CA ILE A 499 -8.80 5.81 -4.37
C ILE A 499 -7.92 5.29 -3.23
N VAL A 500 -8.54 4.92 -2.10
CA VAL A 500 -7.82 4.56 -0.89
C VAL A 500 -7.05 3.26 -1.07
N THR A 501 -7.61 2.24 -1.71
CA THR A 501 -6.92 0.95 -1.94
C THR A 501 -5.75 1.05 -2.92
N VAL A 502 -5.61 2.16 -3.65
CA VAL A 502 -4.46 2.41 -4.54
C VAL A 502 -3.36 3.21 -3.83
N TRP A 503 -3.75 4.22 -3.05
CA TRP A 503 -2.81 5.24 -2.56
C TRP A 503 -2.51 5.15 -1.07
N ALA A 504 -3.29 4.42 -0.27
CA ALA A 504 -2.99 4.21 1.13
C ALA A 504 -1.86 3.19 1.31
N GLY A 505 -1.08 3.37 2.37
CA GLY A 505 0.05 2.50 2.66
C GLY A 505 1.33 2.91 1.93
N ARG A 506 2.33 2.02 1.98
CA ARG A 506 3.62 2.23 1.32
C ARG A 506 3.48 2.25 -0.20
N THR A 507 4.48 2.83 -0.85
CA THR A 507 4.63 2.85 -2.31
C THR A 507 4.41 1.45 -2.88
N ASP A 508 3.68 1.34 -4.00
CA ASP A 508 3.40 0.07 -4.68
C ASP A 508 2.62 -0.95 -3.79
N GLY A 509 1.86 -0.46 -2.81
CA GLY A 509 1.09 -1.29 -1.87
C GLY A 509 1.95 -2.02 -0.84
N GLY A 510 3.23 -1.64 -0.70
CA GLY A 510 4.19 -2.33 0.16
C GLY A 510 4.63 -3.69 -0.39
N ASP A 511 5.58 -4.32 0.29
CA ASP A 511 6.10 -5.66 -0.04
C ASP A 511 5.43 -6.81 0.74
N PHE A 512 4.51 -6.46 1.64
CA PHE A 512 3.68 -7.42 2.38
C PHE A 512 2.25 -7.32 1.86
N HIS A 513 1.79 -8.39 1.22
CA HIS A 513 0.43 -8.45 0.67
C HIS A 513 -0.41 -9.46 1.46
N TRP A 514 -1.60 -9.03 1.86
CA TRP A 514 -2.57 -9.86 2.56
C TRP A 514 -3.96 -9.63 1.97
N ALA A 515 -4.73 -10.69 1.84
CA ALA A 515 -6.12 -10.63 1.41
C ALA A 515 -6.99 -11.27 2.49
N PHE A 516 -7.93 -10.50 3.02
CA PHE A 516 -8.91 -11.00 3.99
C PHE A 516 -10.02 -11.79 3.28
N ASP A 517 -10.49 -12.86 3.91
CA ASP A 517 -11.70 -13.55 3.49
C ASP A 517 -12.90 -12.82 4.07
N ASN A 518 -13.44 -11.85 3.33
CA ASN A 518 -14.58 -11.03 3.77
C ASN A 518 -15.81 -11.86 4.20
N SER A 519 -15.93 -13.13 3.80
CA SER A 519 -17.05 -13.98 4.26
C SER A 519 -16.90 -14.41 5.72
N VAL A 520 -15.68 -14.40 6.23
CA VAL A 520 -15.28 -14.77 7.60
C VAL A 520 -14.85 -13.54 8.38
N ASP A 521 -13.90 -12.78 7.85
CA ASP A 521 -13.16 -11.73 8.57
C ASP A 521 -14.02 -10.49 8.85
N ASP A 522 -15.00 -10.15 8.00
CA ASP A 522 -15.94 -9.01 8.22
C ASP A 522 -16.64 -9.05 9.61
N LYS A 523 -16.77 -10.24 10.19
CA LYS A 523 -17.47 -10.51 11.45
C LYS A 523 -16.54 -10.83 12.61
N SER A 524 -15.25 -11.00 12.32
CA SER A 524 -14.25 -11.41 13.29
C SER A 524 -13.60 -10.19 13.93
N HIS A 525 -13.20 -10.34 15.19
CA HIS A 525 -12.18 -9.51 15.85
C HIS A 525 -11.16 -10.41 16.56
N ASP A 526 -11.24 -11.72 16.30
CA ASP A 526 -10.23 -12.65 16.78
C ASP A 526 -8.93 -12.39 16.02
N VAL A 527 -7.81 -12.81 16.62
CA VAL A 527 -6.52 -12.79 15.93
C VAL A 527 -6.60 -13.71 14.71
N ASN A 528 -6.41 -13.17 13.51
CA ASN A 528 -6.23 -13.97 12.31
C ASN A 528 -4.86 -14.69 12.43
N THR A 529 -4.92 -16.00 12.63
CA THR A 529 -3.72 -16.80 12.95
C THR A 529 -2.74 -16.89 11.79
N GLU A 530 -3.24 -16.85 10.55
CA GLU A 530 -2.42 -16.94 9.35
C GLU A 530 -1.74 -15.60 9.07
N LEU A 531 -2.47 -14.48 9.20
CA LEU A 531 -1.90 -13.13 9.13
C LEU A 531 -0.81 -12.96 10.18
N LYS A 532 -1.07 -13.36 11.44
CA LYS A 532 -0.07 -13.31 12.51
C LYS A 532 1.18 -14.10 12.16
N ALA A 533 1.03 -15.30 11.59
CA ALA A 533 2.16 -16.13 11.19
C ALA A 533 2.95 -15.47 10.05
N ALA A 534 2.27 -14.88 9.07
CA ALA A 534 2.91 -14.13 7.98
C ALA A 534 3.70 -12.92 8.50
N ILE A 535 3.12 -12.10 9.39
CA ILE A 535 3.81 -10.96 10.01
C ILE A 535 5.02 -11.43 10.82
N THR A 536 4.86 -12.46 11.66
CA THR A 536 5.94 -12.96 12.53
C THR A 536 7.09 -13.61 11.75
N SER A 537 6.80 -14.14 10.55
CA SER A 537 7.80 -14.77 9.67
C SER A 537 8.32 -13.83 8.59
N TYR A 538 7.90 -12.56 8.56
CA TYR A 538 8.30 -11.60 7.55
C TYR A 538 9.82 -11.44 7.49
N LYS A 539 10.35 -11.56 6.27
CA LYS A 539 11.76 -11.36 5.94
C LYS A 539 11.85 -10.42 4.75
N SER A 540 12.77 -9.46 4.82
CA SER A 540 13.05 -8.59 3.67
C SER A 540 13.65 -9.41 2.52
N SER A 541 13.24 -9.09 1.29
CA SER A 541 13.84 -9.64 0.08
C SER A 541 15.06 -8.85 -0.40
N LEU A 542 15.37 -7.71 0.25
CA LEU A 542 16.54 -6.91 -0.02
C LEU A 542 17.81 -7.75 0.15
N VAL A 543 18.73 -7.70 -0.81
CA VAL A 543 20.00 -8.43 -0.75
C VAL A 543 21.15 -7.48 -0.42
N LYS A 544 21.19 -6.33 -1.09
CA LYS A 544 22.29 -5.37 -0.97
C LYS A 544 21.85 -3.94 -1.29
N ILE A 545 22.42 -2.99 -0.57
CA ILE A 545 22.35 -1.56 -0.87
C ILE A 545 23.67 -1.16 -1.54
N GLN A 546 23.61 -0.45 -2.66
CA GLN A 546 24.83 0.01 -3.33
C GLN A 546 25.53 1.09 -2.50
N GLY A 547 26.85 0.97 -2.35
CA GLY A 547 27.65 1.81 -1.46
C GLY A 547 27.98 1.14 -0.11
N GLU A 548 27.26 0.09 0.28
CA GLU A 548 27.55 -0.70 1.48
C GLU A 548 28.48 -1.89 1.20
N THR A 549 29.27 -2.29 2.20
CA THR A 549 30.42 -3.19 2.03
C THR A 549 30.12 -4.70 1.93
N ALA A 550 28.96 -5.22 2.39
CA ALA A 550 28.40 -6.57 2.01
C ALA A 550 27.09 -6.94 2.77
N THR A 551 26.13 -7.59 2.09
CA THR A 551 24.84 -8.18 2.54
C THR A 551 24.03 -7.38 3.58
N GLY A 552 23.56 -6.18 3.19
CA GLY A 552 22.70 -5.31 4.01
C GLY A 552 21.27 -5.79 4.22
N GLY A 553 20.91 -6.98 3.73
CA GLY A 553 19.56 -7.52 3.83
C GLY A 553 19.43 -8.81 4.63
N ASN A 554 20.52 -9.38 5.17
CA ASN A 554 20.39 -10.57 6.01
C ASN A 554 19.88 -10.19 7.39
N ASP A 555 18.55 -10.24 7.47
CA ASP A 555 17.81 -10.55 8.67
C ASP A 555 18.57 -11.57 9.57
N PRO A 556 18.92 -11.22 10.81
CA PRO A 556 19.42 -12.20 11.78
C PRO A 556 18.30 -13.21 12.09
N ASP A 557 18.40 -14.39 11.47
CA ASP A 557 17.50 -15.52 11.68
C ASP A 557 17.38 -15.90 13.17
N PRO A 558 16.19 -15.79 13.81
CA PRO A 558 16.01 -16.28 15.17
C PRO A 558 15.77 -17.80 15.22
N ASN A 559 15.52 -18.49 14.10
CA ASN A 559 15.17 -19.92 14.14
C ASN A 559 15.33 -20.65 12.78
N PRO A 560 16.31 -21.56 12.60
CA PRO A 560 16.45 -22.33 11.38
C PRO A 560 15.58 -23.59 11.46
N ASP A 561 14.52 -23.67 10.66
CA ASP A 561 13.88 -24.95 10.34
C ASP A 561 13.52 -24.99 8.84
N PRO A 562 13.50 -26.18 8.19
CA PRO A 562 13.76 -26.32 6.78
C PRO A 562 12.54 -26.00 5.90
N ASP A 563 12.86 -25.33 4.79
CA ASP A 563 12.16 -25.17 3.51
C ASP A 563 10.85 -25.99 3.30
N PRO A 564 9.70 -25.36 3.00
CA PRO A 564 8.47 -26.07 2.68
C PRO A 564 8.21 -26.22 1.17
N THR A 565 7.59 -27.36 0.87
CA THR A 565 6.84 -27.78 -0.35
C THR A 565 5.99 -26.68 -1.03
N PRO A 566 5.61 -26.84 -2.33
CA PRO A 566 4.93 -25.81 -3.12
C PRO A 566 3.66 -25.25 -2.47
N THR A 567 3.57 -23.92 -2.43
CA THR A 567 2.50 -23.13 -1.80
C THR A 567 1.17 -23.19 -2.57
N GLU A 568 0.04 -23.18 -1.84
CA GLU A 568 -1.33 -23.17 -2.38
C GLU A 568 -1.69 -21.87 -3.10
N VAL A 569 -2.55 -21.95 -4.13
CA VAL A 569 -3.10 -20.79 -4.86
C VAL A 569 -4.50 -20.49 -4.34
N THR A 570 -4.65 -19.44 -3.50
CA THR A 570 -5.92 -19.06 -2.84
C THR A 570 -6.30 -17.58 -3.06
N GLN A 571 -7.35 -17.38 -3.88
CA GLN A 571 -8.16 -16.19 -4.17
C GLN A 571 -7.54 -14.89 -4.76
N GLY A 572 -8.19 -14.40 -5.82
CA GLY A 572 -7.74 -13.34 -6.73
C GLY A 572 -7.74 -13.89 -8.17
N GLY A 573 -8.15 -13.10 -9.17
CA GLY A 573 -8.00 -13.54 -10.55
C GLY A 573 -6.49 -13.67 -10.86
N TYR A 574 -5.96 -14.89 -10.89
CA TYR A 574 -4.53 -15.07 -11.14
C TYR A 574 -4.24 -14.84 -12.60
N ILE A 575 -3.27 -13.96 -12.82
CA ILE A 575 -2.67 -13.66 -14.10
C ILE A 575 -1.25 -14.20 -14.00
N VAL A 576 -0.97 -15.27 -14.74
CA VAL A 576 0.37 -15.89 -14.73
C VAL A 576 0.96 -15.76 -16.13
N ASP A 577 1.89 -14.80 -16.24
CA ASP A 577 2.94 -14.90 -17.23
C ASP A 577 3.87 -16.02 -16.76
N LEU A 578 3.80 -17.16 -17.45
CA LEU A 578 4.52 -18.38 -17.09
C LEU A 578 6.03 -18.20 -16.96
N ILE A 579 6.59 -17.06 -17.41
CA ILE A 579 8.04 -16.89 -17.59
C ILE A 579 8.54 -15.54 -17.06
N ASN A 580 7.81 -14.43 -17.22
CA ASN A 580 8.29 -13.12 -16.72
C ASN A 580 7.83 -12.80 -15.29
N ASN A 581 6.84 -13.52 -14.77
CA ASN A 581 6.39 -13.39 -13.39
C ASN A 581 5.80 -14.72 -12.89
N PRO A 582 6.63 -15.78 -12.73
CA PRO A 582 6.15 -17.07 -12.27
C PRO A 582 5.68 -16.92 -10.82
N ASN A 583 4.37 -16.81 -10.66
CA ASN A 583 3.72 -16.78 -9.36
C ASN A 583 4.08 -18.06 -8.56
N SER A 584 4.31 -17.94 -7.25
CA SER A 584 4.86 -19.01 -6.39
C SER A 584 4.02 -20.30 -6.30
N GLY A 585 2.76 -20.27 -6.76
CA GLY A 585 1.86 -21.42 -6.72
C GLY A 585 1.76 -22.26 -8.00
N PHE A 586 2.58 -21.99 -9.03
CA PHE A 586 2.68 -22.82 -10.24
C PHE A 586 4.06 -23.50 -10.33
N THR A 587 4.06 -24.82 -10.47
CA THR A 587 5.27 -25.59 -10.83
C THR A 587 5.28 -25.82 -12.34
N ILE A 588 6.28 -25.26 -13.01
CA ILE A 588 6.41 -25.32 -14.47
C ILE A 588 7.63 -26.15 -14.84
N GLU A 589 7.42 -27.21 -15.60
CA GLU A 589 8.48 -28.03 -16.18
C GLU A 589 8.44 -27.87 -17.71
N GLY A 590 9.57 -27.56 -18.33
CA GLY A 590 9.66 -27.45 -19.78
C GLY A 590 10.65 -26.40 -20.25
N SER A 591 10.72 -26.22 -21.58
CA SER A 591 11.60 -25.22 -22.20
C SER A 591 10.78 -24.08 -22.76
N THR A 592 11.34 -22.87 -22.76
CA THR A 592 10.66 -21.66 -23.22
C THR A 592 11.03 -21.31 -24.67
N SER A 593 10.24 -20.45 -25.32
CA SER A 593 10.60 -19.88 -26.62
C SER A 593 9.94 -18.54 -26.87
N ASN A 594 10.69 -17.61 -27.47
CA ASN A 594 10.23 -16.29 -27.91
C ASN A 594 10.02 -16.20 -29.43
N SER A 595 10.04 -17.34 -30.14
CA SER A 595 9.99 -17.42 -31.60
C SER A 595 8.70 -18.05 -32.15
N LYS A 596 7.70 -18.24 -31.28
CA LYS A 596 6.53 -19.09 -31.54
C LYS A 596 5.20 -18.33 -31.59
N GLY A 597 5.28 -17.03 -31.88
CA GLY A 597 4.14 -16.13 -31.96
C GLY A 597 4.04 -15.22 -30.74
N THR A 598 2.93 -14.50 -30.64
CA THR A 598 2.61 -13.60 -29.53
C THR A 598 1.13 -13.72 -29.18
N VAL A 599 0.79 -13.43 -27.93
CA VAL A 599 -0.59 -13.28 -27.46
C VAL A 599 -0.73 -11.88 -26.86
N THR A 600 -1.78 -11.15 -27.23
CA THR A 600 -2.09 -9.85 -26.63
C THR A 600 -3.36 -9.98 -25.79
N ILE A 601 -3.29 -9.60 -24.52
CA ILE A 601 -4.41 -9.61 -23.57
C ILE A 601 -4.49 -8.21 -22.95
N GLY A 602 -5.63 -7.53 -23.11
CA GLY A 602 -5.71 -6.10 -22.80
C GLY A 602 -4.74 -5.30 -23.69
N GLU A 603 -3.90 -4.47 -23.07
CA GLU A 603 -2.86 -3.68 -23.75
C GLU A 603 -1.48 -4.36 -23.74
N THR A 604 -1.35 -5.51 -23.06
CA THR A 604 -0.07 -6.22 -22.85
C THR A 604 0.14 -7.31 -23.89
N THR A 605 1.34 -7.36 -24.48
CA THR A 605 1.72 -8.39 -25.47
C THR A 605 2.77 -9.35 -24.90
N TYR A 606 2.39 -10.62 -24.77
CA TYR A 606 3.23 -11.72 -24.35
C TYR A 606 3.93 -12.33 -25.56
N ASN A 607 5.26 -12.31 -25.55
CA ASN A 607 6.10 -12.77 -26.67
C ASN A 607 6.91 -14.03 -26.36
N THR A 608 6.84 -14.53 -25.13
CA THR A 608 7.53 -15.74 -24.69
C THR A 608 6.51 -16.77 -24.22
N CYS A 609 6.68 -18.02 -24.66
CA CYS A 609 5.80 -19.13 -24.33
C CYS A 609 6.54 -20.28 -23.67
N LEU A 610 5.81 -21.10 -22.93
CA LEU A 610 6.20 -22.46 -22.59
C LEU A 610 5.96 -23.38 -23.80
N LYS A 611 7.01 -24.05 -24.27
CA LYS A 611 6.88 -25.11 -25.27
C LYS A 611 6.32 -26.37 -24.60
N MET A 612 5.04 -26.61 -24.79
CA MET A 612 4.36 -27.80 -24.30
C MET A 612 4.77 -29.02 -25.16
N GLY A 613 5.96 -29.56 -24.86
CA GLY A 613 6.56 -30.78 -25.41
C GLY A 613 6.32 -32.03 -24.54
N SER A 614 6.93 -33.19 -24.84
CA SER A 614 6.61 -34.48 -24.17
C SER A 614 6.85 -34.48 -22.67
N SER A 615 7.83 -33.70 -22.24
CA SER A 615 8.27 -33.58 -20.85
C SER A 615 7.75 -32.32 -20.17
N ALA A 616 7.00 -31.47 -20.89
CA ALA A 616 6.54 -30.21 -20.34
C ALA A 616 5.25 -30.41 -19.54
N SER A 617 5.16 -29.76 -18.38
CA SER A 617 3.98 -29.77 -17.54
C SER A 617 3.81 -28.45 -16.79
N VAL A 618 2.57 -28.11 -16.47
CA VAL A 618 2.24 -27.01 -15.55
C VAL A 618 1.36 -27.60 -14.47
N SER A 619 1.80 -27.54 -13.22
CA SER A 619 1.05 -28.05 -12.06
C SER A 619 0.75 -26.94 -11.08
N PHE A 620 -0.45 -26.95 -10.50
CA PHE A 620 -0.92 -25.97 -9.52
C PHE A 620 -2.04 -26.58 -8.68
N THR A 621 -2.28 -26.03 -7.49
CA THR A 621 -3.36 -26.46 -6.59
C THR A 621 -4.32 -25.31 -6.39
N ILE A 622 -5.62 -25.54 -6.62
CA ILE A 622 -6.67 -24.54 -6.33
C ILE A 622 -7.41 -24.91 -5.05
N SER A 623 -7.80 -23.90 -4.26
CA SER A 623 -8.51 -24.07 -2.99
C SER A 623 -10.04 -24.00 -3.11
N GLU A 624 -10.56 -23.57 -4.26
CA GLU A 624 -12.00 -23.49 -4.57
C GLU A 624 -12.26 -23.73 -6.08
N PRO A 625 -13.51 -23.94 -6.52
CA PRO A 625 -13.81 -24.10 -7.94
C PRO A 625 -13.44 -22.86 -8.77
N MET A 626 -12.70 -23.04 -9.86
CA MET A 626 -12.16 -21.96 -10.69
C MET A 626 -12.58 -22.10 -12.16
N VAL A 627 -12.54 -21.02 -12.92
CA VAL A 627 -12.49 -21.00 -14.38
C VAL A 627 -11.04 -20.82 -14.80
N LEU A 628 -10.49 -21.83 -15.48
CA LEU A 628 -9.17 -21.80 -16.10
C LEU A 628 -9.28 -21.31 -17.54
N THR A 629 -8.48 -20.32 -17.91
CA THR A 629 -8.30 -19.86 -19.29
C THR A 629 -6.83 -19.91 -19.68
N LEU A 630 -6.54 -20.58 -20.78
CA LEU A 630 -5.19 -20.80 -21.32
C LEU A 630 -5.08 -20.12 -22.68
N TYR A 631 -4.05 -19.30 -22.86
CA TYR A 631 -3.83 -18.59 -24.12
C TYR A 631 -2.62 -19.15 -24.86
N PHE A 632 -2.84 -19.60 -26.08
CA PHE A 632 -1.82 -20.15 -26.97
C PHE A 632 -1.60 -19.24 -28.20
N ALA A 633 -0.54 -19.51 -28.96
CA ALA A 633 -0.41 -19.02 -30.33
C ALA A 633 0.03 -20.15 -31.27
N GLY A 634 -0.46 -20.13 -32.52
CA GLY A 634 -0.07 -21.10 -33.55
C GLY A 634 -0.29 -22.57 -33.18
N SER A 635 -1.22 -22.85 -32.26
CA SER A 635 -1.44 -24.16 -31.64
C SER A 635 -2.82 -24.75 -31.95
N GLU A 636 -3.52 -24.19 -32.95
CA GLU A 636 -4.84 -24.67 -33.38
C GLU A 636 -4.83 -26.18 -33.72
N ASN A 637 -5.90 -26.87 -33.34
CA ASN A 637 -6.08 -28.31 -33.52
C ASN A 637 -5.08 -29.21 -32.75
N LYS A 638 -4.16 -28.64 -31.96
CA LYS A 638 -3.34 -29.39 -30.99
C LYS A 638 -4.17 -29.72 -29.76
N ARG A 639 -3.71 -30.68 -28.95
CA ARG A 639 -4.48 -31.15 -27.78
C ARG A 639 -3.65 -31.18 -26.51
N ILE A 640 -4.31 -30.82 -25.40
CA ILE A 640 -3.79 -30.84 -24.04
C ILE A 640 -4.71 -31.67 -23.15
N SER A 641 -4.17 -32.26 -22.09
CA SER A 641 -4.93 -32.86 -21.00
C SER A 641 -4.80 -32.02 -19.75
N ILE A 642 -5.91 -31.87 -19.03
CA ILE A 642 -5.97 -31.27 -17.71
C ILE A 642 -6.45 -32.35 -16.75
N THR A 643 -5.66 -32.67 -15.72
CA THR A 643 -6.05 -33.67 -14.71
C THR A 643 -7.43 -33.34 -14.14
N ASN A 644 -8.29 -34.35 -13.91
CA ASN A 644 -9.67 -34.21 -13.44
C ASN A 644 -10.67 -33.48 -14.36
N VAL A 645 -10.25 -32.94 -15.52
CA VAL A 645 -11.14 -32.29 -16.51
C VAL A 645 -11.16 -33.03 -17.85
N GLY A 646 -10.04 -33.66 -18.24
CA GLY A 646 -9.90 -34.44 -19.48
C GLY A 646 -9.19 -33.69 -20.61
N GLU A 647 -9.27 -34.24 -21.83
CA GLU A 647 -8.59 -33.69 -23.00
C GLU A 647 -9.35 -32.52 -23.63
N LYS A 648 -8.63 -31.47 -24.03
CA LYS A 648 -9.15 -30.30 -24.74
C LYS A 648 -8.40 -30.13 -26.06
N THR A 649 -9.15 -29.87 -27.13
CA THR A 649 -8.58 -29.44 -28.41
C THR A 649 -8.48 -27.92 -28.40
N ILE A 650 -7.33 -27.38 -28.78
CA ILE A 650 -7.11 -25.94 -28.87
C ILE A 650 -7.89 -25.39 -30.07
N PRO A 651 -8.87 -24.49 -29.85
CA PRO A 651 -9.69 -23.90 -30.90
C PRO A 651 -8.92 -22.94 -31.80
N ALA A 652 -9.55 -22.47 -32.89
CA ALA A 652 -8.92 -21.60 -33.88
C ALA A 652 -8.52 -20.21 -33.35
N ASP A 653 -9.19 -19.73 -32.29
CA ASP A 653 -8.82 -18.50 -31.57
C ASP A 653 -7.70 -18.74 -30.54
N ASN A 654 -7.18 -19.97 -30.42
CA ASN A 654 -6.09 -20.37 -29.54
C ASN A 654 -6.35 -20.16 -28.03
N ILE A 655 -7.60 -20.02 -27.61
CA ILE A 655 -7.96 -19.84 -26.20
C ILE A 655 -8.74 -21.05 -25.69
N VAL A 656 -8.25 -21.70 -24.64
CA VAL A 656 -8.96 -22.80 -23.99
C VAL A 656 -9.51 -22.33 -22.65
N THR A 657 -10.83 -22.35 -22.49
CA THR A 657 -11.50 -22.06 -21.22
C THR A 657 -12.23 -23.29 -20.69
N CYS A 658 -12.07 -23.62 -19.41
CA CYS A 658 -12.82 -24.67 -18.74
C CYS A 658 -12.96 -24.45 -17.23
N THR A 659 -14.00 -25.02 -16.64
CA THR A 659 -14.19 -25.02 -15.18
C THR A 659 -13.39 -26.15 -14.53
N LEU A 660 -12.71 -25.81 -13.43
CA LEU A 660 -12.08 -26.71 -12.47
C LEU A 660 -13.05 -26.82 -11.29
N PRO A 661 -13.87 -27.89 -11.22
CA PRO A 661 -15.08 -27.89 -10.40
C PRO A 661 -14.85 -28.14 -8.92
N GLU A 662 -13.66 -28.60 -8.53
CA GLU A 662 -13.32 -29.02 -7.17
C GLU A 662 -11.94 -28.48 -6.78
N ALA A 663 -11.78 -28.14 -5.49
CA ALA A 663 -10.48 -27.84 -4.92
C ALA A 663 -9.53 -29.05 -5.06
N GLY A 664 -8.25 -28.79 -5.29
CA GLY A 664 -7.23 -29.83 -5.41
C GLY A 664 -6.18 -29.53 -6.48
N ALA A 665 -5.29 -30.51 -6.68
CA ALA A 665 -4.16 -30.38 -7.60
C ALA A 665 -4.57 -30.65 -9.06
N TYR A 666 -4.14 -29.77 -9.96
CA TYR A 666 -4.33 -29.87 -11.40
C TYR A 666 -2.98 -29.86 -12.11
N THR A 667 -2.90 -30.62 -13.20
CA THR A 667 -1.73 -30.63 -14.08
C THR A 667 -2.16 -30.54 -15.53
N ILE A 668 -1.51 -29.64 -16.27
CA ILE A 668 -1.67 -29.46 -17.72
C ILE A 668 -0.49 -30.12 -18.43
N LYS A 669 -0.78 -31.00 -19.40
CA LYS A 669 0.22 -31.63 -20.28
C LYS A 669 -0.27 -31.63 -21.72
N ARG A 670 0.65 -31.69 -22.69
CA ARG A 670 0.24 -31.96 -24.07
C ARG A 670 -0.25 -33.40 -24.23
N THR A 671 -1.15 -33.62 -25.17
CA THR A 671 -1.52 -34.97 -25.64
C THR A 671 -1.37 -35.15 -27.14
N ASN A 672 -1.50 -34.09 -27.95
CA ASN A 672 -1.24 -34.17 -29.39
C ASN A 672 -0.57 -32.91 -29.96
N GLY A 673 0.62 -33.11 -30.54
CA GLY A 673 1.47 -32.06 -31.12
C GLY A 673 2.12 -31.12 -30.08
N GLU A 674 3.21 -30.47 -30.47
CA GLU A 674 3.80 -29.39 -29.68
C GLU A 674 2.88 -28.16 -29.74
N SER A 675 2.63 -27.54 -28.59
CA SER A 675 1.82 -26.32 -28.45
C SER A 675 2.58 -25.27 -27.63
N TYR A 676 2.17 -24.01 -27.75
CA TYR A 676 2.92 -22.85 -27.25
C TYR A 676 2.02 -22.03 -26.33
N LEU A 677 2.16 -22.23 -25.01
CA LEU A 677 1.32 -21.62 -23.98
C LEU A 677 1.97 -20.32 -23.50
N PHE A 678 1.29 -19.20 -23.69
CA PHE A 678 1.82 -17.86 -23.37
C PHE A 678 1.32 -17.35 -22.03
N TYR A 679 0.13 -17.77 -21.60
CA TYR A 679 -0.51 -17.17 -20.45
C TYR A 679 -1.57 -18.09 -19.84
N ILE A 680 -1.65 -18.06 -18.51
CA ILE A 680 -2.70 -18.74 -17.74
C ILE A 680 -3.47 -17.70 -16.92
N ALA A 681 -4.80 -17.74 -17.03
CA ALA A 681 -5.69 -17.04 -16.12
C ALA A 681 -6.53 -18.04 -15.32
N LEU A 682 -6.61 -17.84 -14.00
CA LEU A 682 -7.59 -18.48 -13.13
C LEU A 682 -8.52 -17.43 -12.57
N SER A 683 -9.81 -17.72 -12.49
CA SER A 683 -10.77 -16.82 -11.85
C SER A 683 -11.77 -17.64 -11.04
N PRO A 684 -12.15 -17.22 -9.82
CA PRO A 684 -13.15 -17.93 -9.04
C PRO A 684 -14.44 -18.13 -9.83
N VAL A 685 -15.10 -19.27 -9.65
CA VAL A 685 -16.47 -19.44 -10.11
C VAL A 685 -17.35 -18.54 -9.24
N THR A 686 -17.46 -17.27 -9.62
CA THR A 686 -18.33 -16.32 -8.91
C THR A 686 -19.77 -16.79 -9.06
N SER A 687 -20.43 -17.06 -7.93
CA SER A 687 -21.88 -17.18 -7.90
C SER A 687 -22.49 -15.79 -8.12
N THR A 688 -22.41 -15.26 -9.34
CA THR A 688 -23.23 -14.11 -9.70
C THR A 688 -24.68 -14.56 -9.53
N GLY A 689 -25.38 -14.06 -8.51
CA GLY A 689 -26.80 -14.33 -8.24
C GLY A 689 -27.71 -13.83 -9.36
N ILE A 690 -27.61 -14.40 -10.56
CA ILE A 690 -28.36 -14.02 -11.77
C ILE A 690 -28.80 -15.33 -12.43
N THR A 691 -30.04 -15.76 -12.14
CA THR A 691 -30.55 -17.08 -12.53
C THR A 691 -31.44 -17.09 -13.79
N ASN A 692 -31.62 -15.98 -14.52
CA ASN A 692 -32.54 -15.98 -15.66
C ASN A 692 -32.04 -15.23 -16.92
N VAL A 693 -31.97 -15.97 -18.02
CA VAL A 693 -31.88 -15.46 -19.39
C VAL A 693 -33.30 -15.35 -19.96
N SER A 694 -33.83 -14.14 -20.14
CA SER A 694 -35.11 -13.98 -20.86
C SER A 694 -34.85 -13.80 -22.36
N ASN A 695 -35.25 -14.79 -23.16
CA ASN A 695 -35.33 -14.63 -24.63
C ASN A 695 -36.59 -13.81 -24.99
N ASN A 696 -36.54 -12.48 -24.83
CA ASN A 696 -37.62 -11.62 -25.29
C ASN A 696 -37.17 -10.81 -26.51
N THR A 697 -37.74 -11.17 -27.67
CA THR A 697 -37.60 -10.44 -28.93
C THR A 697 -38.45 -9.18 -28.90
N HIS A 698 -37.89 -8.06 -28.43
CA HIS A 698 -38.47 -6.74 -28.72
C HIS A 698 -37.39 -5.79 -29.23
N HIS A 699 -37.68 -5.21 -30.40
CA HIS A 699 -36.87 -4.17 -31.03
C HIS A 699 -36.77 -2.95 -30.10
N LEU A 700 -35.57 -2.38 -29.98
CA LEU A 700 -35.33 -1.12 -29.28
C LEU A 700 -36.25 -0.03 -29.87
N SER A 701 -37.21 0.45 -29.08
CA SER A 701 -38.08 1.57 -29.44
C SER A 701 -37.30 2.89 -29.38
N PRO A 702 -37.62 3.93 -30.18
CA PRO A 702 -36.78 5.12 -30.36
C PRO A 702 -36.62 6.04 -29.13
N ASP A 703 -37.34 5.83 -28.03
CA ASP A 703 -37.51 6.84 -26.97
C ASP A 703 -36.76 6.59 -25.65
N THR A 704 -35.85 5.62 -25.55
CA THR A 704 -35.06 5.47 -24.31
C THR A 704 -33.95 6.52 -24.23
N HIS A 705 -34.14 7.53 -23.37
CA HIS A 705 -33.17 8.59 -23.05
C HIS A 705 -31.96 8.11 -22.21
N HIS A 706 -31.68 6.80 -22.15
CA HIS A 706 -30.60 6.22 -21.35
C HIS A 706 -29.50 5.60 -22.23
N PRO A 707 -28.22 5.78 -21.89
CA PRO A 707 -27.11 5.14 -22.60
C PRO A 707 -27.13 3.61 -22.40
N ILE A 708 -26.86 2.86 -23.47
CA ILE A 708 -26.82 1.39 -23.50
C ILE A 708 -25.38 0.95 -23.63
N TYR A 709 -24.96 -0.11 -22.92
CA TYR A 709 -23.58 -0.61 -22.93
C TYR A 709 -23.51 -2.09 -23.32
N ASN A 710 -22.44 -2.51 -23.99
CA ASN A 710 -22.15 -3.94 -24.22
C ASN A 710 -21.44 -4.58 -23.01
N LEU A 711 -21.16 -5.88 -23.07
CA LEU A 711 -20.46 -6.61 -21.99
C LEU A 711 -19.02 -6.13 -21.74
N ALA A 712 -18.45 -5.34 -22.64
CA ALA A 712 -17.15 -4.70 -22.50
C ALA A 712 -17.26 -3.26 -21.98
N GLY A 713 -18.44 -2.83 -21.50
CA GLY A 713 -18.65 -1.48 -20.97
C GLY A 713 -18.68 -0.37 -22.02
N GLN A 714 -18.73 -0.71 -23.32
CA GLN A 714 -18.73 0.27 -24.40
C GLN A 714 -20.15 0.71 -24.73
N ARG A 715 -20.36 2.02 -24.91
CA ARG A 715 -21.67 2.57 -25.28
C ARG A 715 -22.06 2.12 -26.70
N VAL A 716 -23.23 1.51 -26.86
CA VAL A 716 -23.73 1.00 -28.14
C VAL A 716 -24.99 1.74 -28.61
N GLY A 717 -25.10 1.92 -29.92
CA GLY A 717 -26.19 2.64 -30.58
C GLY A 717 -27.23 1.74 -31.25
N LYS A 718 -28.19 2.37 -31.91
CA LYS A 718 -29.27 1.70 -32.66
C LYS A 718 -28.68 0.80 -33.76
N GLY A 719 -28.99 -0.50 -33.72
CA GLY A 719 -28.54 -1.50 -34.71
C GLY A 719 -27.49 -2.49 -34.18
N TYR A 720 -27.05 -2.37 -32.93
CA TYR A 720 -26.18 -3.35 -32.29
C TYR A 720 -26.85 -4.73 -32.18
N LYS A 721 -26.16 -5.78 -32.63
CA LYS A 721 -26.56 -7.18 -32.50
C LYS A 721 -25.58 -7.89 -31.58
N GLY A 722 -26.05 -8.36 -30.45
CA GLY A 722 -25.22 -8.94 -29.40
C GLY A 722 -25.87 -8.80 -28.02
N ILE A 723 -25.13 -9.15 -26.99
CA ILE A 723 -25.59 -9.03 -25.60
C ILE A 723 -25.32 -7.61 -25.12
N ALA A 724 -26.35 -6.92 -24.64
CA ALA A 724 -26.27 -5.59 -24.06
C ALA A 724 -26.76 -5.60 -22.60
N ILE A 725 -26.29 -4.63 -21.82
CA ILE A 725 -26.75 -4.39 -20.45
C ILE A 725 -27.67 -3.17 -20.48
N ILE A 726 -28.92 -3.37 -20.09
CA ILE A 726 -29.93 -2.31 -19.99
C ILE A 726 -30.53 -2.37 -18.59
N ASN A 727 -30.38 -1.29 -17.81
CA ASN A 727 -30.84 -1.20 -16.41
C ASN A 727 -30.40 -2.41 -15.56
N GLY A 728 -29.13 -2.80 -15.67
CA GLY A 728 -28.55 -3.93 -14.93
C GLY A 728 -28.93 -5.33 -15.42
N LYS A 729 -29.68 -5.47 -16.53
CA LYS A 729 -30.10 -6.77 -17.08
C LYS A 729 -29.39 -7.09 -18.39
N LYS A 730 -28.94 -8.34 -18.55
CA LYS A 730 -28.41 -8.87 -19.83
C LYS A 730 -29.57 -9.14 -20.80
N ILE A 731 -29.55 -8.48 -21.95
CA ILE A 731 -30.54 -8.65 -23.01
C ILE A 731 -29.81 -9.05 -24.28
N VAL A 732 -30.27 -10.13 -24.92
CA VAL A 732 -29.76 -10.56 -26.23
C VAL A 732 -30.51 -9.80 -27.32
N ILE A 733 -29.81 -8.89 -28.00
CA ILE A 733 -30.36 -8.10 -29.11
C ILE A 733 -29.97 -8.83 -30.41
N ARG A 734 -30.96 -9.33 -31.16
CA ARG A 734 -30.75 -10.12 -32.40
C ARG A 734 -30.92 -9.29 -33.68
#